data_AF-A0A954V5K8-F1
#
_entry.id   AF-A0A954V5K8-F1
#
_cell.length_a   1.000
_cell.length_b   1.000
_cell.length_c   1.000
_cell.angle_alpha   90.00
_cell.angle_beta   90.00
_cell.angle_gamma   90.00
#
_symmetry.space_group_name_H-M   'P 1'
#
loop_
_entity.id
_entity.type
_entity.pdbx_description
1 polymer ?
#
loop_
_entity_poly.entity_id
_entity_poly.type
_entity_poly.pdbx_seq_one_letter_code
_entity_poly.pdbx_strand_id
1 'polypeptide(L)'
;MYRRSRRWCVLLSTSLAGFLLLLPLTGYGQTGVSISPVALDHNVKVRRVSTSTDGDLDRLQARIVEGQWEEALEIFRRLSQTDGDGLILAPYGEYRATHPTYIPLRQYLQWQLCHLPPSAQPLLKLYQQRIDPLVERRLARVRQSHDIRSMEELVEQWFASRHGVVASRLLGEWYLDAGMPMRAREAWTRILPVDAGDAQERWSHPDADPEGAYLRSLLIWAEILTGDRRNARAELDELKTRFPKASGRFAGRTGNYSEILEQLWLASSDWHARPLKRTYDSYGGGPDRAAESELRLSMRPELPMEPVWRLSMEQVSGVDQASEYLRGFPDRRVAERYGKELSMFPIADAGHVYVADGHRIRRVNLVTGVASELYPADGEFDAATARDVPHIGVMRYTLTRHNGRLFARRGDPVTVHTTATSSHRSDRGYLVCLDANSGRMLLDKIGPETVQWTFEGTPVADSERLYVVMRRSDVVSQLHVAAYELATGRLQWRTQICSAQTLGQGEVEEISHILLTLYEGRLYLNSGMGTVACLDCDGKLHWVTKYPRLGTLTASSHAPAWHVYRDLAPCLVSRGRVFAAPSDTEQLLALDAADGRLLWTTRFPQGVFDGVHLIGATDRHLIVTGRRVWWLDVNTGRLAADVTSNPYPAVSRSHTVGCGRAALVGDYIWWPAMDEEHLLFIIKARDGQQVAAPISLSKRKVKAGNLMVAENRLLIAAADELVAFSLEVERVEP
;
A
#
# COMPACT_ATOMS: atom_id res chain seq x y z
N MET A 1 -8.19 74.13 -12.16
CA MET A 1 -6.84 74.73 -12.20
C MET A 1 -5.86 73.63 -12.56
N TYR A 2 -5.03 73.62 -13.61
CA TYR A 2 -4.80 74.47 -14.80
C TYR A 2 -4.19 73.47 -15.83
N ARG A 3 -4.91 73.16 -16.93
CA ARG A 3 -4.53 73.42 -18.35
C ARG A 3 -3.28 72.70 -18.90
N ARG A 4 -3.46 71.79 -19.89
CA ARG A 4 -3.27 71.96 -21.37
C ARG A 4 -1.79 71.78 -21.81
N SER A 5 -1.39 71.22 -22.95
CA SER A 5 -2.05 70.90 -24.23
C SER A 5 -1.11 70.12 -25.17
N ARG A 6 -1.72 69.39 -26.12
CA ARG A 6 -1.20 68.70 -27.33
C ARG A 6 -0.41 69.57 -28.32
N ARG A 7 0.39 68.90 -29.19
CA ARG A 7 0.54 69.00 -30.69
C ARG A 7 1.69 68.03 -31.10
N TRP A 8 1.59 67.00 -31.95
CA TRP A 8 1.24 66.79 -33.38
C TRP A 8 2.15 67.48 -34.43
N CYS A 9 2.60 66.64 -35.39
CA CYS A 9 3.09 66.90 -36.77
C CYS A 9 4.57 67.36 -36.95
N VAL A 10 5.39 67.01 -37.97
CA VAL A 10 5.28 66.18 -39.20
C VAL A 10 6.65 66.20 -39.96
N LEU A 11 6.98 65.10 -40.68
CA LEU A 11 7.76 64.94 -41.96
C LEU A 11 9.31 64.94 -42.12
N LEU A 12 9.71 64.03 -43.05
CA LEU A 12 10.83 63.99 -44.05
C LEU A 12 12.09 63.17 -43.68
N SER A 13 12.21 61.92 -44.17
CA SER A 13 12.77 61.44 -45.47
C SER A 13 14.31 61.39 -45.47
N THR A 14 15.00 60.27 -45.69
CA THR A 14 15.15 59.57 -46.98
C THR A 14 16.03 58.32 -46.84
N SER A 15 15.85 57.41 -47.79
CA SER A 15 16.39 56.06 -48.01
C SER A 15 17.92 55.85 -47.97
N LEU A 16 18.36 54.62 -47.65
CA LEU A 16 19.08 53.80 -48.65
C LEU A 16 18.98 52.29 -48.33
N ALA A 17 18.59 51.53 -49.35
CA ALA A 17 18.50 50.09 -49.35
C ALA A 17 19.87 49.44 -49.60
N GLY A 18 20.15 48.32 -48.91
CA GLY A 18 21.27 47.43 -49.18
C GLY A 18 20.82 45.99 -48.99
N PHE A 19 20.47 45.34 -50.11
CA PHE A 19 20.17 43.91 -50.19
C PHE A 19 21.48 43.13 -50.09
N LEU A 20 21.62 42.25 -49.11
CA LEU A 20 22.68 41.24 -49.06
C LEU A 20 22.06 39.89 -48.70
N LEU A 21 22.13 39.00 -49.69
CA LEU A 21 21.79 37.59 -49.61
C LEU A 21 22.59 36.91 -48.48
N LEU A 22 21.87 36.22 -47.58
CA LEU A 22 22.44 35.16 -46.75
C LEU A 22 21.72 33.85 -47.08
N LEU A 23 22.49 32.93 -47.63
CA LEU A 23 22.13 31.54 -47.91
C LEU A 23 21.76 30.78 -46.63
N PRO A 24 20.90 29.74 -46.71
CA PRO A 24 20.53 28.94 -45.55
C PRO A 24 21.68 27.99 -45.20
N LEU A 25 22.28 28.17 -44.03
CA LEU A 25 23.03 27.12 -43.37
C LEU A 25 22.02 26.18 -42.71
N THR A 26 21.83 25.03 -43.34
CA THR A 26 21.13 23.88 -42.79
C THR A 26 21.85 23.33 -41.56
N GLY A 27 21.08 22.83 -40.59
CA GLY A 27 21.56 21.73 -39.74
C GLY A 27 21.69 21.96 -38.24
N TYR A 28 20.73 22.62 -37.59
CA TYR A 28 20.34 22.23 -36.23
C TYR A 28 18.83 22.04 -36.24
N GLY A 29 18.40 20.79 -36.42
CA GLY A 29 17.03 20.42 -36.14
C GLY A 29 16.78 20.66 -34.65
N GLN A 30 16.11 21.75 -34.31
CA GLN A 30 15.33 21.79 -33.09
C GLN A 30 14.20 20.78 -33.28
N THR A 31 14.43 19.52 -32.90
CA THR A 31 13.33 18.61 -32.59
C THR A 31 12.64 19.22 -31.37
N GLY A 32 11.66 20.08 -31.60
CA GLY A 32 10.77 20.54 -30.54
C GLY A 32 10.12 19.29 -29.95
N VAL A 33 10.47 18.95 -28.71
CA VAL A 33 9.80 17.90 -27.95
C VAL A 33 8.33 18.35 -27.82
N SER A 34 7.42 17.59 -28.41
CA SER A 34 5.99 17.86 -28.28
C SER A 34 5.57 17.49 -26.87
N ILE A 35 5.33 18.49 -26.02
CA ILE A 35 4.89 18.28 -24.63
C ILE A 35 3.37 18.06 -24.62
N SER A 36 2.95 16.84 -24.27
CA SER A 36 1.54 16.46 -24.19
C SER A 36 0.94 16.79 -22.80
N PRO A 37 -0.32 17.23 -22.70
CA PRO A 37 -1.03 17.29 -21.43
C PRO A 37 -1.43 15.88 -20.98
N VAL A 38 -1.18 15.53 -19.72
CA VAL A 38 -1.63 14.24 -19.18
C VAL A 38 -3.11 14.33 -18.83
N ALA A 39 -3.94 13.57 -19.53
CA ALA A 39 -5.33 13.34 -19.16
C ALA A 39 -5.54 11.84 -19.03
N LEU A 40 -5.78 11.35 -17.81
CA LEU A 40 -5.99 9.93 -17.61
C LEU A 40 -7.47 9.61 -17.78
N ASP A 41 -7.76 8.60 -18.61
CA ASP A 41 -9.11 8.08 -18.72
C ASP A 41 -9.55 7.49 -17.37
N HIS A 42 -10.77 7.85 -16.97
CA HIS A 42 -11.46 7.26 -15.82
C HIS A 42 -11.92 5.82 -16.09
N ASN A 43 -11.89 5.36 -17.35
CA ASN A 43 -12.31 4.04 -17.78
C ASN A 43 -11.28 2.95 -17.47
N VAL A 44 -11.04 2.73 -16.17
CA VAL A 44 -10.24 1.61 -15.69
C VAL A 44 -11.04 0.33 -15.86
N LYS A 45 -10.51 -0.64 -16.59
CA LYS A 45 -11.16 -1.94 -16.76
C LYS A 45 -10.67 -2.91 -15.69
N VAL A 46 -11.61 -3.65 -15.11
CA VAL A 46 -11.38 -4.77 -14.19
C VAL A 46 -12.09 -5.99 -14.78
N ARG A 47 -11.61 -7.19 -14.48
CA ARG A 47 -12.20 -8.43 -15.01
C ARG A 47 -13.55 -8.71 -14.34
N ARG A 48 -14.62 -8.17 -14.91
CA ARG A 48 -16.00 -8.39 -14.47
C ARG A 48 -16.54 -9.72 -14.98
N VAL A 49 -17.62 -10.18 -14.36
CA VAL A 49 -18.50 -11.23 -14.88
C VAL A 49 -18.94 -10.93 -16.33
N SER A 50 -19.28 -11.98 -17.08
CA SER A 50 -19.68 -11.84 -18.48
C SER A 50 -21.07 -11.20 -18.64
N THR A 51 -21.39 -10.66 -19.82
CA THR A 51 -22.75 -10.16 -20.12
C THR A 51 -23.81 -11.26 -20.04
N SER A 52 -23.44 -12.51 -20.32
CA SER A 52 -24.34 -13.67 -20.11
C SER A 52 -24.63 -13.88 -18.63
N THR A 53 -23.64 -13.69 -17.77
CA THR A 53 -23.78 -13.79 -16.31
C THR A 53 -24.67 -12.68 -15.77
N ASP A 54 -24.51 -11.45 -16.26
CA ASP A 54 -25.41 -10.34 -15.92
C ASP A 54 -26.87 -10.67 -16.30
N GLY A 55 -27.11 -11.21 -17.51
CA GLY A 55 -28.45 -11.62 -17.93
C GLY A 55 -29.04 -12.79 -17.11
N ASP A 56 -28.19 -13.68 -16.59
CA ASP A 56 -28.61 -14.74 -15.68
C ASP A 56 -28.94 -14.21 -14.27
N LEU A 57 -28.25 -13.16 -13.80
CA LEU A 57 -28.57 -12.47 -12.56
C LEU A 57 -29.90 -11.72 -12.64
N ASP A 58 -30.18 -11.07 -13.78
CA ASP A 58 -31.48 -10.44 -14.02
C ASP A 58 -32.61 -11.47 -13.99
N ARG A 59 -32.40 -12.64 -14.60
CA ARG A 59 -33.35 -13.76 -14.53
C ARG A 59 -33.50 -14.30 -13.11
N LEU A 60 -32.41 -14.47 -12.38
CA LEU A 60 -32.44 -14.87 -10.97
C LEU A 60 -33.35 -13.92 -10.19
N GLN A 61 -33.17 -12.61 -10.39
CA GLN A 61 -33.96 -11.63 -9.66
C GLN A 61 -35.44 -11.59 -10.09
N ALA A 62 -35.73 -11.78 -11.38
CA ALA A 62 -37.11 -11.95 -11.84
C ALA A 62 -37.79 -13.15 -11.17
N ARG A 63 -37.12 -14.31 -11.09
CA ARG A 63 -37.65 -15.52 -10.44
C ARG A 63 -37.88 -15.33 -8.94
N ILE A 64 -37.02 -14.57 -8.27
CA ILE A 64 -37.21 -14.18 -6.86
C ILE A 64 -38.47 -13.33 -6.70
N VAL A 65 -38.69 -12.35 -7.58
CA VAL A 65 -39.87 -11.47 -7.53
C VAL A 65 -41.16 -12.24 -7.85
N GLU A 66 -41.12 -13.18 -8.79
CA GLU A 66 -42.25 -14.02 -9.19
C GLU A 66 -42.59 -15.15 -8.18
N GLY A 67 -41.74 -15.36 -7.17
CA GLY A 67 -41.93 -16.42 -6.18
C GLY A 67 -41.56 -17.82 -6.65
N GLN A 68 -40.76 -17.94 -7.71
CA GLN A 68 -40.34 -19.21 -8.31
C GLN A 68 -39.03 -19.70 -7.68
N TRP A 69 -39.12 -20.20 -6.44
CA TRP A 69 -37.96 -20.46 -5.57
C TRP A 69 -37.03 -21.57 -6.08
N GLU A 70 -37.58 -22.65 -6.62
CA GLU A 70 -36.80 -23.78 -7.13
C GLU A 70 -35.94 -23.37 -8.33
N GLU A 71 -36.53 -22.63 -9.28
CA GLU A 71 -35.82 -22.10 -10.45
C GLU A 71 -34.76 -21.08 -10.05
N ALA A 72 -35.10 -20.17 -9.13
CA ALA A 72 -34.15 -19.20 -8.59
C ALA A 72 -32.94 -19.92 -7.95
N LEU A 73 -33.18 -20.97 -7.16
CA LEU A 73 -32.12 -21.75 -6.52
C LEU A 73 -31.26 -22.52 -7.53
N GLU A 74 -31.83 -22.98 -8.63
CA GLU A 74 -31.08 -23.63 -9.71
C GLU A 74 -30.16 -22.64 -10.44
N ILE A 75 -30.67 -21.46 -10.79
CA ILE A 75 -29.87 -20.38 -11.39
C ILE A 75 -28.74 -19.97 -10.45
N PHE A 76 -29.04 -19.78 -9.16
CA PHE A 76 -28.04 -19.47 -8.13
C PHE A 76 -26.89 -20.49 -8.12
N ARG A 77 -27.22 -21.78 -8.11
CA ARG A 77 -26.21 -22.85 -8.05
C ARG A 77 -25.35 -22.88 -9.31
N ARG A 78 -25.97 -22.70 -10.47
CA ARG A 78 -25.25 -22.61 -11.75
C ARG A 78 -24.26 -21.46 -11.72
N LEU A 79 -24.71 -20.25 -11.40
CA LEU A 79 -23.88 -19.04 -11.34
C LEU A 79 -22.70 -19.21 -10.37
N SER A 80 -22.96 -19.75 -9.17
CA SER A 80 -21.93 -19.98 -8.15
C SER A 80 -20.83 -20.95 -8.61
N GLN A 81 -21.18 -21.95 -9.43
CA GLN A 81 -20.26 -22.96 -9.95
C GLN A 81 -19.50 -22.51 -11.21
N THR A 82 -20.15 -21.78 -12.11
CA THR A 82 -19.58 -21.45 -13.43
C THR A 82 -18.78 -20.15 -13.46
N ASP A 83 -19.20 -19.13 -12.70
CA ASP A 83 -18.59 -17.79 -12.75
C ASP A 83 -18.35 -17.21 -11.34
N GLY A 84 -18.23 -18.07 -10.33
CA GLY A 84 -18.16 -17.66 -8.92
C GLY A 84 -17.01 -16.71 -8.56
N ASP A 85 -15.90 -16.80 -9.30
CA ASP A 85 -14.71 -15.96 -9.10
C ASP A 85 -14.72 -14.69 -9.96
N GLY A 86 -15.70 -14.55 -10.87
CA GLY A 86 -15.89 -13.33 -11.65
C GLY A 86 -16.27 -12.15 -10.76
N LEU A 87 -15.78 -10.96 -11.06
CA LEU A 87 -16.05 -9.78 -10.22
C LEU A 87 -17.38 -9.12 -10.57
N ILE A 88 -18.15 -8.79 -9.52
CA ILE A 88 -19.37 -8.00 -9.60
C ILE A 88 -19.29 -6.81 -8.64
N LEU A 89 -20.01 -5.73 -8.98
CA LEU A 89 -20.06 -4.53 -8.15
C LEU A 89 -20.72 -4.85 -6.79
N ALA A 90 -19.99 -4.64 -5.69
CA ALA A 90 -20.47 -4.85 -4.34
C ALA A 90 -21.77 -4.05 -4.11
N PRO A 91 -22.77 -4.61 -3.42
CA PRO A 91 -24.07 -3.97 -3.25
C PRO A 91 -24.08 -2.88 -2.17
N TYR A 92 -23.04 -2.78 -1.36
CA TYR A 92 -22.92 -1.92 -0.18
C TYR A 92 -21.84 -0.84 -0.33
N GLY A 93 -21.81 0.08 0.64
CA GLY A 93 -20.80 1.13 0.79
C GLY A 93 -21.27 2.52 0.37
N GLU A 94 -21.18 3.49 1.28
CA GLU A 94 -21.59 4.89 1.10
C GLU A 94 -21.01 5.52 -0.17
N TYR A 95 -19.74 5.23 -0.47
CA TYR A 95 -19.00 5.85 -1.58
C TYR A 95 -19.07 5.08 -2.90
N ARG A 96 -19.92 4.05 -3.02
CA ARG A 96 -19.98 3.14 -4.19
C ARG A 96 -20.08 3.85 -5.55
N ALA A 97 -20.75 5.00 -5.61
CA ALA A 97 -20.88 5.78 -6.86
C ALA A 97 -19.55 6.39 -7.34
N THR A 98 -18.66 6.75 -6.42
CA THR A 98 -17.38 7.39 -6.72
C THR A 98 -16.19 6.43 -6.63
N HIS A 99 -16.29 5.44 -5.75
CA HIS A 99 -15.27 4.44 -5.47
C HIS A 99 -15.88 3.03 -5.53
N PRO A 100 -16.30 2.57 -6.71
CA PRO A 100 -16.97 1.29 -6.84
C PRO A 100 -16.02 0.15 -6.41
N THR A 101 -16.49 -0.64 -5.45
CA THR A 101 -15.81 -1.84 -4.95
C THR A 101 -16.39 -3.06 -5.64
N TYR A 102 -15.55 -3.94 -6.14
CA TYR A 102 -15.91 -5.17 -6.82
C TYR A 102 -15.50 -6.37 -5.96
N ILE A 103 -16.39 -7.35 -5.82
CA ILE A 103 -16.19 -8.58 -5.06
C ILE A 103 -16.48 -9.80 -5.95
N PRO A 104 -16.00 -11.01 -5.59
CA PRO A 104 -16.37 -12.23 -6.29
C PRO A 104 -17.88 -12.46 -6.32
N LEU A 105 -18.39 -12.94 -7.46
CA LEU A 105 -19.80 -13.24 -7.66
C LEU A 105 -20.33 -14.21 -6.60
N ARG A 106 -19.54 -15.20 -6.21
CA ARG A 106 -19.93 -16.15 -5.15
C ARG A 106 -20.22 -15.44 -3.83
N GLN A 107 -19.39 -14.47 -3.45
CA GLN A 107 -19.60 -13.67 -2.24
C GLN A 107 -20.87 -12.83 -2.35
N TYR A 108 -21.09 -12.18 -3.51
CA TYR A 108 -22.32 -11.44 -3.79
C TYR A 108 -23.58 -12.31 -3.68
N LEU A 109 -23.56 -13.50 -4.25
CA LEU A 109 -24.67 -14.45 -4.21
C LEU A 109 -24.99 -14.88 -2.77
N GLN A 110 -23.97 -15.21 -1.98
CA GLN A 110 -24.14 -15.53 -0.55
C GLN A 110 -24.71 -14.35 0.23
N TRP A 111 -24.21 -13.14 -0.02
CA TRP A 111 -24.73 -11.91 0.56
C TRP A 111 -26.22 -11.72 0.19
N GLN A 112 -26.59 -11.93 -1.07
CA GLN A 112 -27.97 -11.77 -1.54
C GLN A 112 -28.93 -12.70 -0.80
N LEU A 113 -28.55 -13.97 -0.57
CA LEU A 113 -29.34 -14.92 0.22
C LEU A 113 -29.55 -14.45 1.67
N CYS A 114 -28.50 -13.89 2.30
CA CYS A 114 -28.58 -13.39 3.67
C CYS A 114 -29.46 -12.14 3.82
N HIS A 115 -29.58 -11.33 2.76
CA HIS A 115 -30.29 -10.03 2.77
C HIS A 115 -31.60 -10.08 1.98
N LEU A 116 -32.19 -11.26 1.80
CA LEU A 116 -33.49 -11.38 1.14
C LEU A 116 -34.59 -10.65 1.92
N PRO A 117 -35.49 -9.92 1.24
CA PRO A 117 -36.63 -9.30 1.89
C PRO A 117 -37.54 -10.35 2.52
N PRO A 118 -38.39 -9.98 3.50
CA PRO A 118 -39.30 -10.91 4.17
C PRO A 118 -40.15 -11.76 3.22
N SER A 119 -40.58 -11.20 2.07
CA SER A 119 -41.35 -11.89 1.04
C SER A 119 -40.59 -13.01 0.32
N ALA A 120 -39.25 -12.95 0.28
CA ALA A 120 -38.39 -13.92 -0.40
C ALA A 120 -37.70 -14.91 0.56
N GLN A 121 -38.01 -14.85 1.86
CA GLN A 121 -37.48 -15.78 2.87
C GLN A 121 -37.71 -17.29 2.58
N PRO A 122 -38.78 -17.71 1.87
CA PRO A 122 -38.92 -19.12 1.45
C PRO A 122 -37.74 -19.64 0.63
N LEU A 123 -37.09 -18.79 -0.19
CA LEU A 123 -35.91 -19.18 -0.96
C LEU A 123 -34.71 -19.52 -0.06
N LEU A 124 -34.44 -18.70 0.96
CA LEU A 124 -33.38 -18.98 1.93
C LEU A 124 -33.65 -20.31 2.66
N LYS A 125 -34.89 -20.54 3.10
CA LYS A 125 -35.27 -21.80 3.75
C LYS A 125 -35.06 -23.00 2.83
N LEU A 126 -35.45 -22.89 1.57
CA LEU A 126 -35.22 -23.94 0.56
C LEU A 126 -33.72 -24.19 0.33
N TYR A 127 -32.91 -23.13 0.26
CA TYR A 127 -31.45 -23.23 0.17
C TYR A 127 -30.88 -24.00 1.38
N GLN A 128 -31.21 -23.57 2.59
CA GLN A 128 -30.74 -24.16 3.85
C GLN A 128 -31.15 -25.64 3.96
N GLN A 129 -32.42 -25.97 3.66
CA GLN A 129 -32.90 -27.36 3.65
C GLN A 129 -32.07 -28.28 2.74
N ARG A 130 -31.65 -27.79 1.57
CA ARG A 130 -30.86 -28.60 0.63
C ARG A 130 -29.37 -28.65 0.96
N ILE A 131 -28.81 -27.60 1.58
CA ILE A 131 -27.36 -27.43 1.74
C ILE A 131 -26.89 -27.78 3.15
N ASP A 132 -27.66 -27.52 4.20
CA ASP A 132 -27.21 -27.72 5.60
C ASP A 132 -26.70 -29.15 5.88
N PRO A 133 -27.35 -30.26 5.43
CA PRO A 133 -26.85 -31.61 5.71
C PRO A 133 -25.50 -31.91 5.04
N LEU A 134 -25.15 -31.19 3.98
CA LEU A 134 -23.83 -31.26 3.35
C LEU A 134 -22.82 -30.45 4.15
N VAL A 135 -23.18 -29.21 4.52
CA VAL A 135 -22.29 -28.30 5.26
C VAL A 135 -21.97 -28.86 6.63
N GLU A 136 -22.94 -29.44 7.35
CA GLU A 136 -22.73 -30.07 8.65
C GLU A 136 -21.67 -31.18 8.59
N ARG A 137 -21.80 -32.09 7.60
CA ARG A 137 -20.83 -33.18 7.38
C ARG A 137 -19.45 -32.65 7.01
N ARG A 138 -19.37 -31.61 6.18
CA ARG A 138 -18.10 -30.98 5.82
C ARG A 138 -17.46 -30.28 7.02
N LEU A 139 -18.24 -29.51 7.77
CA LEU A 139 -17.79 -28.80 8.97
C LEU A 139 -17.24 -29.76 10.02
N ALA A 140 -17.90 -30.90 10.25
CA ALA A 140 -17.41 -31.93 11.15
C ALA A 140 -16.03 -32.48 10.72
N ARG A 141 -15.82 -32.71 9.42
CA ARG A 141 -14.53 -33.16 8.87
C ARG A 141 -13.44 -32.08 9.00
N VAL A 142 -13.76 -30.84 8.65
CA VAL A 142 -12.82 -29.72 8.71
C VAL A 142 -12.38 -29.48 10.16
N ARG A 143 -13.30 -29.57 11.13
CA ARG A 143 -12.97 -29.50 12.56
C ARG A 143 -12.00 -30.59 13.01
N GLN A 144 -12.07 -31.79 12.45
CA GLN A 144 -11.14 -32.87 12.78
C GLN A 144 -9.75 -32.63 12.19
N SER A 145 -9.66 -32.07 10.97
CA SER A 145 -8.37 -31.79 10.33
C SER A 145 -7.72 -30.50 10.81
N HIS A 146 -8.48 -29.58 11.40
CA HIS A 146 -8.02 -28.24 11.81
C HIS A 146 -7.36 -27.45 10.67
N ASP A 147 -7.82 -27.69 9.44
CA ASP A 147 -7.31 -27.03 8.24
C ASP A 147 -8.06 -25.72 7.99
N ILE A 148 -7.38 -24.60 8.27
CA ILE A 148 -7.90 -23.24 8.12
C ILE A 148 -8.38 -22.99 6.68
N ARG A 149 -7.62 -23.45 5.68
CA ARG A 149 -7.98 -23.23 4.27
C ARG A 149 -9.27 -23.95 3.90
N SER A 150 -9.42 -25.20 4.34
CA SER A 150 -10.67 -25.94 4.13
C SER A 150 -11.87 -25.28 4.85
N MET A 151 -11.64 -24.56 5.96
CA MET A 151 -12.68 -23.79 6.64
C MET A 151 -13.03 -22.51 5.90
N GLU A 152 -12.05 -21.78 5.36
CA GLU A 152 -12.25 -20.62 4.48
C GLU A 152 -13.12 -20.98 3.29
N GLU A 153 -12.76 -22.04 2.55
CA GLU A 153 -13.51 -22.51 1.39
C GLU A 153 -14.96 -22.88 1.75
N LEU A 154 -15.18 -23.49 2.91
CA LEU A 154 -16.53 -23.81 3.42
C LEU A 154 -17.34 -22.54 3.63
N VAL A 155 -16.78 -21.55 4.32
CA VAL A 155 -17.43 -20.26 4.62
C VAL A 155 -17.72 -19.52 3.32
N GLU A 156 -16.77 -19.42 2.38
CA GLU A 156 -16.96 -18.77 1.08
C GLU A 156 -18.06 -19.42 0.24
N GLN A 157 -18.15 -20.75 0.28
CA GLN A 157 -19.08 -21.51 -0.56
C GLN A 157 -20.50 -21.54 0.00
N TRP A 158 -20.66 -21.56 1.33
CA TRP A 158 -21.94 -21.81 1.99
C TRP A 158 -22.23 -20.89 3.17
N PHE A 159 -21.75 -19.64 3.11
CA PHE A 159 -21.94 -18.65 4.18
C PHE A 159 -23.39 -18.55 4.68
N ALA A 160 -24.38 -18.49 3.77
CA ALA A 160 -25.80 -18.32 4.09
C ALA A 160 -26.49 -19.55 4.72
N SER A 161 -25.76 -20.65 4.89
CA SER A 161 -26.26 -21.85 5.58
C SER A 161 -26.28 -21.66 7.10
N ARG A 162 -27.12 -22.40 7.83
CA ARG A 162 -27.15 -22.33 9.30
C ARG A 162 -25.83 -22.75 9.95
N HIS A 163 -25.03 -23.55 9.25
CA HIS A 163 -23.69 -23.94 9.68
C HIS A 163 -22.60 -22.98 9.20
N GLY A 164 -22.88 -22.13 8.21
CA GLY A 164 -21.96 -21.12 7.69
C GLY A 164 -21.64 -20.04 8.71
N VAL A 165 -22.63 -19.54 9.44
CA VAL A 165 -22.42 -18.63 10.58
C VAL A 165 -21.55 -19.25 11.68
N VAL A 166 -21.79 -20.53 12.00
CA VAL A 166 -21.00 -21.26 13.00
C VAL A 166 -19.57 -21.46 12.52
N ALA A 167 -19.38 -21.77 11.23
CA ALA A 167 -18.08 -21.92 10.61
C ALA A 167 -17.32 -20.59 10.60
N SER A 168 -17.96 -19.47 10.26
CA SER A 168 -17.35 -18.13 10.26
C SER A 168 -16.88 -17.72 11.66
N ARG A 169 -17.67 -18.02 12.70
CA ARG A 169 -17.27 -17.76 14.09
C ARG A 169 -16.02 -18.55 14.46
N LEU A 170 -16.00 -19.86 14.20
CA LEU A 170 -14.87 -20.73 14.50
C LEU A 170 -13.63 -20.40 13.67
N LEU A 171 -13.83 -20.03 12.40
CA LEU A 171 -12.74 -19.59 11.52
C LEU A 171 -12.02 -18.38 12.13
N GLY A 172 -12.76 -17.42 12.69
CA GLY A 172 -12.16 -16.30 13.40
C GLY A 172 -11.34 -16.72 14.63
N GLU A 173 -11.83 -17.70 15.41
CA GLU A 173 -11.09 -18.27 16.55
C GLU A 173 -9.79 -18.94 16.06
N TRP A 174 -9.85 -19.73 14.98
CA TRP A 174 -8.68 -20.41 14.41
C TRP A 174 -7.64 -19.44 13.87
N TYR A 175 -8.06 -18.35 13.23
CA TYR A 175 -7.13 -17.29 12.83
C TYR A 175 -6.46 -16.64 14.03
N LEU A 176 -7.22 -16.39 15.10
CA LEU A 176 -6.66 -15.81 16.30
C LEU A 176 -5.60 -16.74 16.92
N ASP A 177 -5.89 -18.04 16.98
CA ASP A 177 -4.94 -19.08 17.42
C ASP A 177 -3.69 -19.14 16.52
N ALA A 178 -3.85 -18.88 15.22
CA ALA A 178 -2.75 -18.77 14.25
C ALA A 178 -1.98 -17.44 14.32
N GLY A 179 -2.33 -16.53 15.24
CA GLY A 179 -1.71 -15.22 15.36
C GLY A 179 -2.11 -14.23 14.26
N MET A 180 -3.29 -14.43 13.65
CA MET A 180 -3.85 -13.62 12.56
C MET A 180 -5.11 -12.86 13.02
N PRO A 181 -4.98 -11.90 13.95
CA PRO A 181 -6.14 -11.20 14.52
C PRO A 181 -6.93 -10.38 13.48
N MET A 182 -6.35 -10.06 12.33
CA MET A 182 -7.05 -9.28 11.29
C MET A 182 -7.93 -10.15 10.43
N ARG A 183 -7.44 -11.34 10.07
CA ARG A 183 -8.30 -12.39 9.50
C ARG A 183 -9.41 -12.80 10.48
N ALA A 184 -9.11 -12.84 11.78
CA ALA A 184 -10.12 -13.12 12.81
C ALA A 184 -11.24 -12.07 12.83
N ARG A 185 -10.86 -10.78 12.88
CA ARG A 185 -11.80 -9.66 12.83
C ARG A 185 -12.70 -9.72 11.60
N GLU A 186 -12.14 -9.99 10.44
CA GLU A 186 -12.90 -10.12 9.20
C GLU A 186 -13.97 -11.22 9.29
N ALA A 187 -13.59 -12.42 9.74
CA ALA A 187 -14.51 -13.55 9.86
C ALA A 187 -15.67 -13.26 10.82
N TRP A 188 -15.40 -12.52 11.90
CA TRP A 188 -16.41 -12.13 12.89
C TRP A 188 -17.27 -10.95 12.48
N THR A 189 -16.71 -9.96 11.77
CA THR A 189 -17.47 -8.78 11.33
C THR A 189 -18.58 -9.16 10.36
N ARG A 190 -18.39 -10.20 9.52
CA ARG A 190 -19.42 -10.70 8.60
C ARG A 190 -20.65 -11.27 9.28
N ILE A 191 -20.52 -11.73 10.52
CA ILE A 191 -21.60 -12.34 11.31
C ILE A 191 -22.03 -11.47 12.49
N LEU A 192 -21.54 -10.23 12.55
CA LEU A 192 -21.93 -9.28 13.58
C LEU A 192 -23.37 -8.80 13.30
N PRO A 193 -24.25 -8.75 14.32
CA PRO A 193 -25.59 -8.19 14.14
C PRO A 193 -25.49 -6.73 13.73
N VAL A 194 -26.24 -6.37 12.69
CA VAL A 194 -26.32 -5.01 12.17
C VAL A 194 -27.68 -4.44 12.56
N ASP A 195 -27.70 -3.21 13.07
CA ASP A 195 -28.96 -2.53 13.38
C ASP A 195 -29.75 -2.30 12.06
N ALA A 196 -31.09 -2.34 12.11
CA ALA A 196 -31.93 -2.40 10.91
C ALA A 196 -31.71 -1.26 9.90
N GLY A 197 -31.18 -0.11 10.33
CA GLY A 197 -30.82 1.03 9.47
C GLY A 197 -29.54 0.83 8.65
N ASP A 198 -28.62 -0.02 9.11
CA ASP A 198 -27.28 -0.20 8.53
C ASP A 198 -27.17 -1.52 7.73
N ALA A 199 -28.24 -2.33 7.70
CA ALA A 199 -28.25 -3.68 7.12
C ALA A 199 -28.00 -3.71 5.60
N GLN A 200 -28.17 -2.58 4.89
CA GLN A 200 -27.82 -2.46 3.47
C GLN A 200 -26.34 -2.12 3.24
N GLU A 201 -25.61 -1.70 4.28
CA GLU A 201 -24.24 -1.20 4.17
C GLU A 201 -23.18 -2.17 4.69
N ARG A 202 -23.58 -3.28 5.33
CA ARG A 202 -22.67 -4.25 5.93
C ARG A 202 -23.14 -5.68 5.69
N TRP A 203 -22.21 -6.62 5.77
CA TRP A 203 -22.53 -8.04 5.81
C TRP A 203 -23.23 -8.37 7.13
N SER A 204 -24.33 -9.11 7.05
CA SER A 204 -24.99 -9.74 8.18
C SER A 204 -25.45 -11.15 7.80
N HIS A 205 -25.62 -12.03 8.79
CA HIS A 205 -26.16 -13.37 8.59
C HIS A 205 -27.53 -13.47 9.30
N PRO A 206 -28.58 -14.03 8.66
CA PRO A 206 -29.93 -14.08 9.24
C PRO A 206 -30.00 -14.89 10.55
N ASP A 207 -29.17 -15.92 10.68
CA ASP A 207 -29.03 -16.72 11.90
C ASP A 207 -27.91 -16.22 12.85
N ALA A 208 -27.43 -14.98 12.69
CA ALA A 208 -26.50 -14.39 13.64
C ALA A 208 -27.18 -14.21 15.01
N ASP A 209 -26.41 -14.38 16.09
CA ASP A 209 -26.90 -14.17 17.46
C ASP A 209 -27.36 -12.71 17.62
N PRO A 210 -28.66 -12.44 17.83
CA PRO A 210 -29.20 -11.08 17.89
C PRO A 210 -28.66 -10.26 19.06
N GLU A 211 -28.20 -10.90 20.15
CA GLU A 211 -27.54 -10.20 21.25
C GLU A 211 -26.11 -9.85 20.87
N GLY A 212 -25.36 -10.78 20.27
CA GLY A 212 -24.04 -10.52 19.69
C GLY A 212 -22.96 -10.11 20.70
N ALA A 213 -23.24 -10.13 22.01
CA ALA A 213 -22.33 -9.63 23.04
C ALA A 213 -21.01 -10.41 23.09
N TYR A 214 -21.06 -11.72 22.93
CA TYR A 214 -19.86 -12.57 22.86
C TYR A 214 -19.02 -12.25 21.62
N LEU A 215 -19.66 -12.09 20.46
CA LEU A 215 -18.97 -11.78 19.21
C LEU A 215 -18.35 -10.38 19.23
N ARG A 216 -19.05 -9.39 19.78
CA ARG A 216 -18.48 -8.05 20.05
C ARG A 216 -17.27 -8.13 20.98
N SER A 217 -17.33 -9.00 22.00
CA SER A 217 -16.21 -9.23 22.91
C SER A 217 -14.99 -9.80 22.17
N LEU A 218 -15.19 -10.74 21.24
CA LEU A 218 -14.12 -11.27 20.38
C LEU A 218 -13.50 -10.19 19.47
N LEU A 219 -14.33 -9.30 18.89
CA LEU A 219 -13.84 -8.17 18.09
C LEU A 219 -13.00 -7.20 18.92
N ILE A 220 -13.47 -6.80 20.12
CA ILE A 220 -12.72 -5.95 21.04
C ILE A 220 -11.40 -6.62 21.41
N TRP A 221 -11.39 -7.94 21.61
CA TRP A 221 -10.17 -8.69 21.90
C TRP A 221 -9.17 -8.66 20.74
N ALA A 222 -9.62 -8.85 19.50
CA ALA A 222 -8.75 -8.68 18.32
C ALA A 222 -8.22 -7.24 18.19
N GLU A 223 -9.01 -6.23 18.54
CA GLU A 223 -8.58 -4.82 18.54
C GLU A 223 -7.52 -4.54 19.61
N ILE A 224 -7.66 -5.12 20.81
CA ILE A 224 -6.63 -5.05 21.84
C ILE A 224 -5.33 -5.71 21.34
N LEU A 225 -5.42 -6.90 20.74
CA LEU A 225 -4.25 -7.65 20.23
C LEU A 225 -3.55 -6.96 19.06
N THR A 226 -4.29 -6.21 18.24
CA THR A 226 -3.75 -5.42 17.13
C THR A 226 -3.28 -4.02 17.55
N GLY A 227 -3.45 -3.68 18.84
CA GLY A 227 -3.06 -2.38 19.38
C GLY A 227 -3.94 -1.22 18.91
N ASP A 228 -5.17 -1.46 18.45
CA ASP A 228 -6.18 -0.42 18.20
C ASP A 228 -6.86 -0.04 19.52
N ARG A 229 -6.08 0.50 20.45
CA ARG A 229 -6.52 0.78 21.83
C ARG A 229 -7.68 1.76 21.90
N ARG A 230 -7.70 2.74 20.98
CA ARG A 230 -8.75 3.76 20.89
C ARG A 230 -10.08 3.13 20.48
N ASN A 231 -10.08 2.31 19.43
CA ASN A 231 -11.31 1.63 19.01
C ASN A 231 -11.77 0.60 20.05
N ALA A 232 -10.84 -0.20 20.58
CA ALA A 232 -11.13 -1.17 21.63
C ALA A 232 -11.77 -0.53 22.86
N ARG A 233 -11.32 0.67 23.25
CA ARG A 233 -11.91 1.41 24.37
C ARG A 233 -13.33 1.88 24.05
N ALA A 234 -13.55 2.45 22.87
CA ALA A 234 -14.87 2.93 22.46
C ALA A 234 -15.89 1.78 22.40
N GLU A 235 -15.52 0.66 21.78
CA GLU A 235 -16.36 -0.54 21.66
C GLU A 235 -16.59 -1.21 23.03
N LEU A 236 -15.61 -1.19 23.93
CA LEU A 236 -15.76 -1.69 25.30
C LEU A 236 -16.76 -0.86 26.12
N ASP A 237 -16.75 0.47 25.95
CA ASP A 237 -17.72 1.36 26.60
C ASP A 237 -19.14 1.15 26.04
N GLU A 238 -19.27 0.90 24.73
CA GLU A 238 -20.55 0.49 24.13
C GLU A 238 -21.01 -0.87 24.67
N LEU A 239 -20.11 -1.86 24.77
CA LEU A 239 -20.42 -3.20 25.31
C LEU A 239 -20.95 -3.11 26.74
N LYS A 240 -20.32 -2.31 27.61
CA LYS A 240 -20.78 -2.07 28.99
C LYS A 240 -22.18 -1.48 29.04
N THR A 241 -22.49 -0.59 28.10
CA THR A 241 -23.76 0.13 28.04
C THR A 241 -24.88 -0.76 27.49
N ARG A 242 -24.66 -1.45 26.36
CA ARG A 242 -25.66 -2.32 25.73
C ARG A 242 -25.82 -3.67 26.45
N PHE A 243 -24.75 -4.23 27.00
CA PHE A 243 -24.72 -5.61 27.51
C PHE A 243 -24.10 -5.74 28.91
N PRO A 244 -24.58 -4.99 29.92
CA PRO A 244 -23.95 -4.89 31.24
C PRO A 244 -23.86 -6.23 32.00
N LYS A 245 -24.73 -7.21 31.67
CA LYS A 245 -24.80 -8.52 32.34
C LYS A 245 -24.25 -9.67 31.50
N ALA A 246 -23.74 -9.40 30.29
CA ALA A 246 -23.22 -10.45 29.42
C ALA A 246 -21.98 -11.10 30.04
N SER A 247 -22.01 -12.42 30.18
CA SER A 247 -20.99 -13.19 30.86
C SER A 247 -20.83 -14.57 30.25
N GLY A 248 -19.67 -15.17 30.49
CA GLY A 248 -19.33 -16.50 29.97
C GLY A 248 -17.84 -16.79 30.10
N ARG A 249 -17.39 -17.82 29.39
CA ARG A 249 -15.96 -18.15 29.30
C ARG A 249 -15.32 -17.32 28.19
N PHE A 250 -14.33 -16.49 28.53
CA PHE A 250 -13.64 -15.60 27.61
C PHE A 250 -12.16 -15.46 27.99
N ALA A 251 -11.25 -15.53 27.01
CA ALA A 251 -9.80 -15.42 27.23
C ALA A 251 -9.27 -16.30 28.40
N GLY A 252 -9.76 -17.53 28.49
CA GLY A 252 -9.37 -18.49 29.55
C GLY A 252 -10.00 -18.24 30.93
N ARG A 253 -10.81 -17.18 31.11
CA ARG A 253 -11.49 -16.81 32.36
C ARG A 253 -12.99 -17.03 32.23
N THR A 254 -13.70 -17.13 33.35
CA THR A 254 -15.17 -17.14 33.38
C THR A 254 -15.65 -15.93 34.17
N GLY A 255 -16.55 -15.13 33.60
CA GLY A 255 -17.03 -13.91 34.24
C GLY A 255 -17.74 -12.98 33.27
N ASN A 256 -17.98 -11.73 33.71
CA ASN A 256 -18.55 -10.69 32.86
C ASN A 256 -17.57 -10.30 31.74
N TYR A 257 -18.05 -10.21 30.51
CA TYR A 257 -17.18 -9.93 29.36
C TYR A 257 -16.53 -8.54 29.46
N SER A 258 -17.28 -7.52 29.85
CA SER A 258 -16.75 -6.16 29.98
C SER A 258 -15.71 -6.05 31.07
N GLU A 259 -15.86 -6.76 32.19
CA GLU A 259 -14.84 -6.79 33.26
C GLU A 259 -13.56 -7.48 32.81
N ILE A 260 -13.69 -8.63 32.13
CA ILE A 260 -12.53 -9.35 31.58
C ILE A 260 -11.80 -8.47 30.56
N LEU A 261 -12.53 -7.87 29.62
CA LEU A 261 -11.96 -6.99 28.60
C LEU A 261 -11.37 -5.71 29.17
N GLU A 262 -11.94 -5.13 30.23
CA GLU A 262 -11.36 -3.97 30.92
C GLU A 262 -9.99 -4.32 31.51
N GLN A 263 -9.89 -5.46 32.21
CA GLN A 263 -8.62 -5.93 32.77
C GLN A 263 -7.58 -6.19 31.68
N LEU A 264 -8.02 -6.78 30.56
CA LEU A 264 -7.16 -7.07 29.42
C LEU A 264 -6.72 -5.78 28.69
N TRP A 265 -7.61 -4.80 28.54
CA TRP A 265 -7.30 -3.50 27.93
C TRP A 265 -6.35 -2.68 28.81
N LEU A 266 -6.53 -2.71 30.14
CA LEU A 266 -5.59 -2.10 31.08
C LEU A 266 -4.23 -2.79 30.99
N ALA A 267 -4.22 -4.12 31.12
CA ALA A 267 -3.00 -4.93 31.09
C ALA A 267 -2.26 -4.85 29.76
N SER A 268 -2.95 -4.66 28.63
CA SER A 268 -2.31 -4.52 27.32
C SER A 268 -1.47 -3.25 27.14
N SER A 269 -1.49 -2.35 28.12
CA SER A 269 -0.50 -1.25 28.18
C SER A 269 0.88 -1.74 28.63
N ASP A 270 0.91 -2.83 29.41
CA ASP A 270 2.09 -3.42 30.05
C ASP A 270 2.42 -4.82 29.50
N TRP A 271 1.52 -5.44 28.72
CA TRP A 271 1.87 -6.60 27.91
C TRP A 271 3.10 -6.18 27.14
N HIS A 272 4.18 -6.88 27.41
CA HIS A 272 5.48 -6.54 26.89
C HIS A 272 5.29 -6.40 25.39
N ALA A 273 5.21 -5.16 24.94
CA ALA A 273 6.33 -4.59 24.28
C ALA A 273 7.07 -5.74 23.53
N ARG A 274 6.65 -5.99 22.29
CA ARG A 274 7.24 -7.05 21.47
C ARG A 274 8.72 -6.75 21.38
N PRO A 275 9.65 -7.63 21.80
CA PRO A 275 11.08 -7.36 21.67
C PRO A 275 11.33 -6.85 20.25
N LEU A 276 12.00 -5.69 20.14
CA LEU A 276 12.35 -4.96 18.90
C LEU A 276 12.14 -5.84 17.69
N LYS A 277 11.30 -5.45 16.72
CA LYS A 277 11.19 -6.21 15.48
C LYS A 277 12.60 -6.41 14.95
N ARG A 278 13.15 -7.62 15.14
CA ARG A 278 14.54 -7.95 14.79
C ARG A 278 14.73 -7.92 13.28
N THR A 279 13.62 -7.82 12.56
CA THR A 279 13.47 -8.09 11.14
C THR A 279 12.73 -6.93 10.46
N TYR A 280 13.46 -6.21 9.63
CA TYR A 280 12.93 -5.42 8.54
C TYR A 280 12.91 -6.34 7.34
N ASP A 281 11.78 -6.98 7.09
CA ASP A 281 11.70 -8.05 6.08
C ASP A 281 11.37 -7.53 4.69
N SER A 282 10.92 -6.28 4.55
CA SER A 282 10.62 -5.66 3.26
C SER A 282 10.67 -4.13 3.35
N TYR A 283 10.41 -3.45 2.24
CA TYR A 283 10.37 -1.98 2.16
C TYR A 283 9.60 -1.34 3.33
N GLY A 284 10.24 -0.41 4.03
CA GLY A 284 9.62 0.30 5.15
C GLY A 284 9.42 -0.54 6.41
N GLY A 285 10.03 -1.73 6.52
CA GLY A 285 10.04 -2.56 7.74
C GLY A 285 8.93 -3.60 7.83
N GLY A 286 7.82 -3.42 7.14
CA GLY A 286 6.72 -4.38 7.14
C GLY A 286 5.45 -3.83 6.50
N PRO A 287 4.31 -4.54 6.69
CA PRO A 287 3.02 -4.14 6.13
C PRO A 287 2.50 -2.78 6.63
N ASP A 288 2.80 -2.45 7.87
CA ASP A 288 2.47 -1.21 8.56
C ASP A 288 3.45 -0.06 8.25
N ARG A 289 4.55 -0.38 7.56
CA ARG A 289 5.58 0.56 7.08
C ARG A 289 6.30 1.36 8.18
N ALA A 290 6.15 0.94 9.44
CA ALA A 290 6.74 1.55 10.61
C ALA A 290 7.93 0.72 11.14
N ALA A 291 8.80 1.39 11.88
CA ALA A 291 9.77 0.75 12.76
C ALA A 291 9.03 0.35 14.04
N GLU A 292 8.53 -0.89 14.13
CA GLU A 292 8.08 -1.40 15.43
C GLU A 292 9.29 -1.48 16.37
N SER A 293 9.42 -0.46 17.21
CA SER A 293 10.48 -0.32 18.19
C SER A 293 9.86 0.07 19.52
N GLU A 294 9.96 -0.89 20.44
CA GLU A 294 9.85 -0.82 21.89
C GLU A 294 10.59 0.31 22.58
N LEU A 295 11.58 0.88 21.89
CA LEU A 295 12.50 1.79 22.52
C LEU A 295 11.69 2.96 23.06
N ARG A 296 11.51 2.96 24.39
CA ARG A 296 11.67 4.17 25.18
C ARG A 296 13.10 4.61 24.92
N LEU A 297 13.31 5.20 23.75
CA LEU A 297 14.44 6.06 23.50
C LEU A 297 14.44 7.00 24.69
N SER A 298 15.60 7.13 25.34
CA SER A 298 15.76 8.09 26.43
C SER A 298 15.09 9.39 26.00
N MET A 299 14.45 10.11 26.93
CA MET A 299 13.59 11.28 26.61
C MET A 299 14.30 12.38 25.79
N ARG A 300 15.59 12.21 25.47
CA ARG A 300 16.38 12.93 24.48
C ARG A 300 17.35 11.94 23.80
N PRO A 301 17.02 11.29 22.67
CA PRO A 301 18.02 10.49 21.97
C PRO A 301 19.04 11.44 21.35
N GLU A 302 20.19 11.59 22.01
CA GLU A 302 21.33 12.30 21.45
C GLU A 302 21.97 11.44 20.37
N LEU A 303 22.11 12.00 19.17
CA LEU A 303 22.87 11.33 18.11
C LEU A 303 24.35 11.63 18.34
N PRO A 304 25.24 10.63 18.42
CA PRO A 304 26.67 10.86 18.55
C PRO A 304 27.23 11.77 17.44
N MET A 305 28.33 12.46 17.71
CA MET A 305 28.99 13.31 16.69
C MET A 305 29.59 12.50 15.55
N GLU A 306 30.15 11.34 15.87
CA GLU A 306 30.75 10.44 14.88
C GLU A 306 29.83 9.23 14.64
N PRO A 307 29.62 8.83 13.38
CA PRO A 307 28.92 7.59 13.08
C PRO A 307 29.75 6.38 13.52
N VAL A 308 29.06 5.27 13.82
CA VAL A 308 29.70 3.99 14.16
C VAL A 308 30.44 3.44 12.95
N TRP A 309 29.84 3.56 11.77
CA TRP A 309 30.43 3.18 10.51
C TRP A 309 29.77 3.93 9.34
N ARG A 310 30.47 3.95 8.20
CA ARG A 310 30.01 4.52 6.93
C ARG A 310 30.38 3.58 5.80
N LEU A 311 29.49 3.44 4.83
CA LEU A 311 29.70 2.65 3.62
C LEU A 311 29.45 3.53 2.40
N SER A 312 30.47 3.69 1.56
CA SER A 312 30.31 4.37 0.27
C SER A 312 29.46 3.53 -0.68
N MET A 313 28.52 4.19 -1.34
CA MET A 313 27.60 3.59 -2.28
C MET A 313 27.77 4.27 -3.64
N GLU A 314 27.51 3.51 -4.70
CA GLU A 314 27.49 4.10 -6.03
C GLU A 314 26.24 4.96 -6.19
N GLN A 315 26.43 6.21 -6.59
CA GLN A 315 25.30 7.07 -6.91
C GLN A 315 24.74 6.69 -8.27
N VAL A 316 23.54 6.11 -8.28
CA VAL A 316 22.78 5.89 -9.51
C VAL A 316 21.79 7.04 -9.67
N SER A 317 22.20 8.11 -10.37
CA SER A 317 21.27 9.18 -10.77
C SER A 317 20.66 8.84 -12.13
N GLY A 318 19.37 8.50 -12.15
CA GLY A 318 18.51 8.69 -13.30
C GLY A 318 17.70 9.96 -13.01
N VAL A 319 17.92 11.02 -13.78
CA VAL A 319 17.13 12.23 -13.62
C VAL A 319 15.72 11.90 -14.09
N ASP A 320 14.72 12.10 -13.24
CA ASP A 320 13.33 12.01 -13.65
C ASP A 320 13.03 13.14 -14.64
N GLN A 321 12.74 12.79 -15.89
CA GLN A 321 12.52 13.76 -16.96
C GLN A 321 11.04 14.09 -17.14
N ALA A 322 10.17 13.70 -16.20
CA ALA A 322 8.74 13.88 -16.36
C ALA A 322 8.33 15.33 -16.71
N SER A 323 8.95 16.35 -16.11
CA SER A 323 8.63 17.76 -16.43
C SER A 323 9.13 18.22 -17.80
N GLU A 324 10.07 17.52 -18.42
CA GLU A 324 10.57 17.78 -19.78
C GLU A 324 9.57 17.29 -20.85
N TYR A 325 8.78 16.25 -20.53
CA TYR A 325 7.89 15.58 -21.48
C TYR A 325 6.40 15.77 -21.19
N LEU A 326 6.01 15.98 -19.93
CA LEU A 326 4.61 16.02 -19.50
C LEU A 326 4.25 17.39 -18.92
N ARG A 327 3.28 18.06 -19.54
CA ARG A 327 2.86 19.41 -19.14
C ARG A 327 2.19 19.38 -17.76
N GLY A 328 2.64 20.24 -16.85
CA GLY A 328 2.07 20.40 -15.50
C GLY A 328 2.72 19.53 -14.42
N PHE A 329 3.74 18.74 -14.76
CA PHE A 329 4.58 18.07 -13.77
C PHE A 329 5.46 19.09 -13.04
N PRO A 330 5.61 18.98 -11.70
CA PRO A 330 6.47 19.92 -10.96
C PRO A 330 7.94 19.70 -11.30
N ASP A 331 8.76 20.73 -11.52
CA ASP A 331 10.19 20.55 -11.88
C ASP A 331 11.08 19.93 -10.79
N ARG A 332 10.54 19.75 -9.58
CA ARG A 332 11.30 19.24 -8.43
C ARG A 332 10.56 18.09 -7.79
N ARG A 333 11.25 16.97 -7.62
CA ARG A 333 10.78 15.84 -6.83
C ARG A 333 10.54 16.25 -5.38
N VAL A 334 9.59 15.57 -4.73
CA VAL A 334 9.30 15.76 -3.31
C VAL A 334 10.28 14.97 -2.48
N ALA A 335 10.78 15.59 -1.41
CA ALA A 335 11.69 14.96 -0.45
C ALA A 335 13.01 14.46 -1.07
N GLU A 336 13.43 14.99 -2.22
CA GLU A 336 14.67 14.62 -2.90
C GLU A 336 15.35 15.86 -3.48
N ARG A 337 16.66 15.78 -3.70
CA ARG A 337 17.43 16.82 -4.39
C ARG A 337 17.64 16.41 -5.84
N TYR A 338 17.48 17.36 -6.75
CA TYR A 338 17.69 17.15 -8.19
C TYR A 338 19.08 16.57 -8.49
N GLY A 339 19.13 15.46 -9.24
CA GLY A 339 20.35 14.75 -9.61
C GLY A 339 21.05 14.04 -8.44
N LYS A 340 20.33 13.85 -7.33
CA LYS A 340 20.77 13.20 -6.08
C LYS A 340 19.61 12.37 -5.51
N GLU A 341 19.02 11.55 -6.37
CA GLU A 341 17.88 10.69 -6.06
C GLU A 341 18.21 9.68 -4.95
N LEU A 342 17.25 9.43 -4.07
CA LEU A 342 17.40 8.54 -2.91
C LEU A 342 16.92 7.13 -3.23
N SER A 343 17.72 6.41 -4.03
CA SER A 343 17.32 5.11 -4.60
C SER A 343 17.52 3.89 -3.70
N MET A 344 18.20 4.04 -2.56
CA MET A 344 18.53 2.92 -1.66
C MET A 344 17.52 2.79 -0.52
N PHE A 345 17.02 1.56 -0.34
CA PHE A 345 16.07 1.21 0.72
C PHE A 345 16.57 -0.03 1.47
N PRO A 346 17.48 0.15 2.45
CA PRO A 346 18.02 -0.96 3.19
C PRO A 346 16.94 -1.69 3.99
N ILE A 347 17.20 -2.96 4.23
CA ILE A 347 16.45 -3.82 5.14
C ILE A 347 17.42 -4.45 6.15
N ALA A 348 16.96 -5.00 7.27
CA ALA A 348 17.84 -5.55 8.30
C ALA A 348 17.23 -6.79 8.92
N ASP A 349 18.06 -7.78 9.20
CA ASP A 349 17.66 -8.95 9.97
C ASP A 349 18.89 -9.58 10.61
N ALA A 350 18.71 -10.16 11.80
CA ALA A 350 19.70 -10.96 12.51
C ALA A 350 21.07 -10.26 12.62
N GLY A 351 21.10 -9.00 13.09
CA GLY A 351 22.33 -8.22 13.26
C GLY A 351 23.02 -7.79 11.96
N HIS A 352 22.33 -7.86 10.82
CA HIS A 352 22.86 -7.44 9.52
C HIS A 352 21.91 -6.48 8.80
N VAL A 353 22.48 -5.56 8.03
CA VAL A 353 21.78 -4.71 7.08
C VAL A 353 22.04 -5.24 5.68
N TYR A 354 21.00 -5.29 4.86
CA TYR A 354 21.07 -5.63 3.45
C TYR A 354 20.72 -4.39 2.64
N VAL A 355 21.56 -4.05 1.68
CA VAL A 355 21.39 -2.87 0.84
C VAL A 355 21.74 -3.20 -0.60
N ALA A 356 20.96 -2.68 -1.53
CA ALA A 356 21.18 -2.86 -2.95
C ALA A 356 21.37 -1.51 -3.65
N ASP A 357 22.17 -1.53 -4.70
CA ASP A 357 22.28 -0.48 -5.70
C ASP A 357 22.08 -1.10 -7.11
N GLY A 358 22.35 -0.33 -8.16
CA GLY A 358 22.18 -0.75 -9.55
C GLY A 358 22.96 -2.00 -9.95
N HIS A 359 24.08 -2.28 -9.27
CA HIS A 359 25.01 -3.33 -9.68
C HIS A 359 25.23 -4.38 -8.60
N ARG A 360 25.06 -4.05 -7.32
CA ARG A 360 25.45 -4.91 -6.20
C ARG A 360 24.33 -5.10 -5.19
N ILE A 361 24.42 -6.21 -4.46
CA ILE A 361 23.71 -6.44 -3.21
C ILE A 361 24.75 -6.72 -2.13
N ARG A 362 24.71 -5.95 -1.05
CA ARG A 362 25.66 -6.04 0.06
C ARG A 362 24.94 -6.40 1.34
N ARG A 363 25.60 -7.23 2.15
CA ARG A 363 25.27 -7.48 3.54
C ARG A 363 26.31 -6.79 4.41
N VAL A 364 25.87 -6.02 5.39
CA VAL A 364 26.71 -5.23 6.29
C VAL A 364 26.42 -5.68 7.70
N ASN A 365 27.44 -6.01 8.48
CA ASN A 365 27.25 -6.27 9.90
C ASN A 365 26.80 -4.98 10.60
N LEU A 366 25.64 -5.02 11.25
CA LEU A 366 24.97 -3.83 11.80
C LEU A 366 25.81 -3.11 12.86
N VAL A 367 26.62 -3.87 13.60
CA VAL A 367 27.46 -3.32 14.69
C VAL A 367 28.78 -2.78 14.17
N THR A 368 29.47 -3.52 13.32
CA THR A 368 30.86 -3.24 12.91
C THR A 368 30.98 -2.49 11.59
N GLY A 369 29.95 -2.52 10.75
CA GLY A 369 30.00 -1.95 9.40
C GLY A 369 30.77 -2.79 8.38
N VAL A 370 31.26 -3.98 8.77
CA VAL A 370 31.95 -4.88 7.84
C VAL A 370 30.97 -5.36 6.78
N ALA A 371 31.27 -5.03 5.52
CA ALA A 371 30.44 -5.37 4.38
C ALA A 371 30.97 -6.60 3.64
N SER A 372 30.05 -7.48 3.24
CA SER A 372 30.27 -8.60 2.32
C SER A 372 29.37 -8.43 1.10
N GLU A 373 29.91 -8.60 -0.09
CA GLU A 373 29.14 -8.59 -1.33
C GLU A 373 28.40 -9.92 -1.48
N LEU A 374 27.06 -9.87 -1.51
CA LEU A 374 26.20 -11.05 -1.72
C LEU A 374 25.91 -11.27 -3.20
N TYR A 375 25.81 -10.18 -3.97
CA TYR A 375 25.63 -10.21 -5.41
C TYR A 375 26.59 -9.20 -6.04
N PRO A 376 27.60 -9.66 -6.80
CA PRO A 376 28.59 -8.78 -7.40
C PRO A 376 28.05 -8.05 -8.62
N ALA A 377 28.77 -7.00 -9.04
CA ALA A 377 28.54 -6.39 -10.34
C ALA A 377 28.95 -7.41 -11.43
N ASP A 378 27.97 -7.94 -12.15
CA ASP A 378 28.17 -8.96 -13.19
C ASP A 378 28.32 -8.36 -14.60
N GLY A 379 28.18 -7.03 -14.74
CA GLY A 379 28.27 -6.33 -16.02
C GLY A 379 27.14 -6.67 -16.99
N GLU A 380 26.16 -7.47 -16.59
CA GLU A 380 25.00 -7.85 -17.41
C GLU A 380 24.01 -6.71 -17.62
N PHE A 381 24.05 -5.68 -16.76
CA PHE A 381 23.23 -4.49 -16.92
C PHE A 381 24.07 -3.23 -16.75
N ASP A 382 24.20 -2.47 -17.84
CA ASP A 382 24.79 -1.14 -17.80
C ASP A 382 23.71 -0.09 -17.49
N ALA A 383 23.63 0.32 -16.23
CA ALA A 383 22.71 1.37 -15.78
C ALA A 383 22.90 2.68 -16.57
N ALA A 384 24.05 2.91 -17.22
CA ALA A 384 24.24 4.06 -18.10
C ALA A 384 23.33 4.01 -19.34
N THR A 385 23.09 2.84 -19.93
CA THR A 385 22.21 2.72 -21.12
C THR A 385 20.75 3.09 -20.84
N ALA A 386 20.26 2.84 -19.63
CA ALA A 386 18.91 3.26 -19.21
C ALA A 386 18.83 4.75 -18.83
N ARG A 387 19.96 5.45 -18.62
CA ARG A 387 19.98 6.92 -18.40
C ARG A 387 19.79 7.72 -19.68
N ASP A 388 20.14 7.14 -20.82
CA ASP A 388 20.12 7.83 -22.12
C ASP A 388 18.74 7.77 -22.81
N VAL A 389 17.82 6.93 -22.32
CA VAL A 389 16.45 6.84 -22.85
C VAL A 389 15.51 7.70 -22.02
N PRO A 390 14.73 8.60 -22.66
CA PRO A 390 13.72 9.40 -21.98
C PRO A 390 12.72 8.57 -21.18
N HIS A 391 12.64 8.83 -19.87
CA HIS A 391 11.74 8.10 -18.98
C HIS A 391 11.14 8.97 -17.88
N ILE A 392 10.02 8.50 -17.33
CA ILE A 392 9.36 9.03 -16.14
C ILE A 392 9.62 8.10 -14.96
N GLY A 393 9.89 8.67 -13.79
CA GLY A 393 10.15 7.92 -12.57
C GLY A 393 11.64 7.70 -12.33
N VAL A 394 11.95 6.96 -11.25
CA VAL A 394 13.32 6.81 -10.74
C VAL A 394 13.58 5.35 -10.43
N MET A 395 14.81 4.89 -10.68
CA MET A 395 15.24 3.55 -10.30
C MET A 395 15.29 3.42 -8.78
N ARG A 396 14.61 2.40 -8.23
CA ARG A 396 14.56 2.15 -6.79
C ARG A 396 15.07 0.75 -6.49
N TYR A 397 15.94 0.63 -5.49
CA TYR A 397 16.55 -0.64 -5.12
C TYR A 397 16.00 -1.10 -3.78
N THR A 398 14.90 -1.86 -3.86
CA THR A 398 14.24 -2.45 -2.69
C THR A 398 14.58 -3.93 -2.55
N LEU A 399 14.57 -4.42 -1.32
CA LEU A 399 14.85 -5.81 -0.97
C LEU A 399 13.70 -6.39 -0.16
N THR A 400 13.52 -7.70 -0.27
CA THR A 400 12.65 -8.48 0.62
C THR A 400 13.45 -9.64 1.20
N ARG A 401 13.27 -9.94 2.47
CA ARG A 401 13.85 -11.09 3.14
C ARG A 401 12.75 -11.93 3.76
N HIS A 402 12.85 -13.26 3.63
CA HIS A 402 11.94 -14.19 4.28
C HIS A 402 12.64 -15.53 4.51
N ASN A 403 12.55 -16.08 5.73
CA ASN A 403 13.09 -17.40 6.10
C ASN A 403 14.54 -17.66 5.62
N GLY A 404 15.46 -16.70 5.84
CA GLY A 404 16.86 -16.86 5.44
C GLY A 404 17.15 -16.58 3.96
N ARG A 405 16.13 -16.27 3.16
CA ARG A 405 16.25 -15.94 1.73
C ARG A 405 16.15 -14.44 1.52
N LEU A 406 16.94 -13.91 0.59
CA LEU A 406 16.93 -12.52 0.15
C LEU A 406 16.48 -12.43 -1.30
N PHE A 407 15.55 -11.53 -1.59
CA PHE A 407 14.94 -11.35 -2.90
C PHE A 407 15.14 -9.92 -3.41
N ALA A 408 15.34 -9.80 -4.72
CA ALA A 408 15.47 -8.52 -5.41
C ALA A 408 14.97 -8.63 -6.86
N ARG A 409 14.42 -7.54 -7.39
CA ARG A 409 14.28 -7.32 -8.84
C ARG A 409 15.56 -6.67 -9.38
N ARG A 410 16.11 -7.22 -10.46
CA ARG A 410 17.38 -6.84 -11.10
C ARG A 410 17.20 -6.71 -12.61
N GLY A 411 18.19 -6.17 -13.32
CA GLY A 411 18.13 -5.94 -14.77
C GLY A 411 17.46 -4.62 -15.14
N ASP A 412 16.96 -4.52 -16.38
CA ASP A 412 16.32 -3.32 -16.93
C ASP A 412 15.23 -2.79 -15.98
N PRO A 413 15.32 -1.53 -15.48
CA PRO A 413 14.37 -0.94 -14.54
C PRO A 413 13.06 -0.48 -15.21
N VAL A 414 13.05 -0.28 -16.53
CA VAL A 414 11.87 0.18 -17.27
C VAL A 414 10.75 -0.84 -17.14
N THR A 415 9.56 -0.38 -16.77
CA THR A 415 8.36 -1.21 -16.59
C THR A 415 7.34 -0.98 -17.70
N VAL A 416 7.30 0.22 -18.27
CA VAL A 416 6.48 0.56 -19.44
C VAL A 416 7.40 0.97 -20.58
N HIS A 417 7.29 0.30 -21.72
CA HIS A 417 8.05 0.60 -22.92
C HIS A 417 7.19 1.34 -23.94
N THR A 418 7.81 2.20 -24.75
CA THR A 418 7.15 2.82 -25.90
C THR A 418 6.97 1.80 -27.03
N THR A 419 5.97 2.01 -27.88
CA THR A 419 5.70 1.11 -29.02
C THR A 419 6.92 0.92 -29.94
N ALA A 420 7.75 1.97 -30.09
CA ALA A 420 8.95 1.98 -30.94
C ALA A 420 10.15 1.20 -30.37
N THR A 421 10.26 1.07 -29.04
CA THR A 421 11.42 0.45 -28.36
C THR A 421 11.16 -1.01 -27.96
N SER A 422 9.89 -1.41 -27.89
CA SER A 422 9.44 -2.74 -27.45
C SER A 422 10.03 -3.94 -28.24
N SER A 423 10.47 -3.74 -29.50
CA SER A 423 10.96 -4.80 -30.38
C SER A 423 12.47 -5.05 -30.33
N HIS A 424 13.26 -4.20 -29.65
CA HIS A 424 14.71 -4.15 -29.83
C HIS A 424 15.57 -4.39 -28.57
N ARG A 425 14.98 -4.58 -27.38
CA ARG A 425 15.76 -4.79 -26.14
C ARG A 425 15.91 -6.27 -25.77
N SER A 426 17.16 -6.73 -25.63
CA SER A 426 17.50 -8.09 -25.18
C SER A 426 17.51 -8.24 -23.66
N ASP A 427 17.86 -7.18 -22.93
CA ASP A 427 17.92 -7.20 -21.46
C ASP A 427 16.56 -6.92 -20.84
N ARG A 428 16.19 -7.74 -19.85
CA ARG A 428 14.91 -7.64 -19.13
C ARG A 428 15.14 -7.62 -17.64
N GLY A 429 14.16 -7.08 -16.92
CA GLY A 429 14.07 -7.27 -15.48
C GLY A 429 13.91 -8.76 -15.14
N TYR A 430 14.64 -9.24 -14.12
CA TYR A 430 14.53 -10.60 -13.58
C TYR A 430 14.54 -10.58 -12.06
N LEU A 431 14.13 -11.68 -11.42
CA LEU A 431 14.15 -11.84 -9.97
C LEU A 431 15.31 -12.76 -9.57
N VAL A 432 15.95 -12.42 -8.46
CA VAL A 432 16.97 -13.26 -7.82
C VAL A 432 16.50 -13.73 -6.45
N CYS A 433 16.85 -14.95 -6.10
CA CYS A 433 16.68 -15.52 -4.77
C CYS A 433 18.06 -15.96 -4.25
N LEU A 434 18.55 -15.28 -3.22
CA LEU A 434 19.85 -15.52 -2.63
C LEU A 434 19.70 -16.08 -1.23
N ASP A 435 20.62 -16.93 -0.82
CA ASP A 435 20.84 -17.22 0.58
C ASP A 435 21.35 -15.96 1.27
N ALA A 436 20.62 -15.46 2.27
CA ALA A 436 20.95 -14.18 2.91
C ALA A 436 22.32 -14.20 3.61
N ASN A 437 22.87 -15.37 3.92
CA ASN A 437 24.14 -15.48 4.64
C ASN A 437 25.36 -15.61 3.73
N SER A 438 25.23 -16.39 2.66
CA SER A 438 26.32 -16.74 1.76
C SER A 438 26.27 -16.00 0.43
N GLY A 439 25.12 -15.41 0.06
CA GLY A 439 24.91 -14.80 -1.25
C GLY A 439 24.74 -15.82 -2.37
N ARG A 440 24.78 -17.13 -2.06
CA ARG A 440 24.58 -18.19 -3.05
C ARG A 440 23.19 -18.07 -3.65
N MET A 441 23.09 -18.09 -4.98
CA MET A 441 21.80 -18.24 -5.67
C MET A 441 21.12 -19.54 -5.24
N LEU A 442 19.90 -19.42 -4.71
CA LEU A 442 19.07 -20.56 -4.30
C LEU A 442 18.13 -21.01 -5.41
N LEU A 443 17.85 -20.12 -6.37
CA LEU A 443 17.11 -20.38 -7.59
C LEU A 443 17.88 -19.78 -8.76
N ASP A 444 17.70 -20.35 -9.95
CA ASP A 444 18.08 -19.68 -11.20
C ASP A 444 17.35 -18.33 -11.32
N LYS A 445 17.92 -17.41 -12.10
CA LYS A 445 17.32 -16.09 -12.38
C LYS A 445 15.91 -16.31 -12.96
N ILE A 446 14.89 -15.79 -12.28
CA ILE A 446 13.51 -15.89 -12.74
C ILE A 446 13.23 -14.71 -13.67
N GLY A 447 13.23 -14.98 -14.98
CA GLY A 447 12.87 -13.99 -16.00
C GLY A 447 11.39 -14.07 -16.42
N PRO A 448 10.83 -13.01 -17.01
CA PRO A 448 9.50 -13.04 -17.62
C PRO A 448 9.50 -13.98 -18.84
N GLU A 449 8.41 -14.71 -19.05
CA GLU A 449 8.35 -15.76 -20.08
C GLU A 449 8.38 -15.21 -21.50
N THR A 450 7.86 -14.00 -21.72
CA THR A 450 7.83 -13.33 -23.04
C THR A 450 8.24 -11.87 -22.94
N VAL A 451 8.57 -11.25 -24.08
CA VAL A 451 8.96 -9.83 -24.18
C VAL A 451 7.88 -8.85 -23.70
N GLN A 452 6.62 -9.29 -23.67
CA GLN A 452 5.49 -8.43 -23.30
C GLN A 452 5.38 -8.25 -21.79
N TRP A 453 6.08 -9.07 -21.00
CA TRP A 453 5.97 -9.12 -19.55
C TRP A 453 7.19 -8.50 -18.87
N THR A 454 6.92 -7.69 -17.86
CA THR A 454 7.94 -7.07 -17.03
C THR A 454 7.58 -7.21 -15.56
N PHE A 455 8.58 -7.43 -14.70
CA PHE A 455 8.41 -7.35 -13.24
C PHE A 455 8.44 -5.89 -12.80
N GLU A 456 7.44 -5.47 -12.05
CA GLU A 456 7.35 -4.09 -11.55
C GLU A 456 8.40 -3.80 -10.48
N GLY A 457 8.60 -4.71 -9.53
CA GLY A 457 9.48 -4.47 -8.40
C GLY A 457 9.82 -5.74 -7.63
N THR A 458 10.44 -5.56 -6.47
CA THR A 458 10.89 -6.66 -5.62
C THR A 458 9.70 -7.45 -5.06
N PRO A 459 9.75 -8.80 -5.12
CA PRO A 459 8.64 -9.63 -4.70
C PRO A 459 8.50 -9.71 -3.18
N VAL A 460 7.34 -10.17 -2.72
CA VAL A 460 7.10 -10.64 -1.34
C VAL A 460 7.01 -12.16 -1.34
N ALA A 461 7.26 -12.83 -0.21
CA ALA A 461 7.29 -14.28 -0.17
C ALA A 461 6.72 -14.82 1.14
N ASP A 462 6.19 -16.04 1.07
CA ASP A 462 5.91 -16.90 2.21
C ASP A 462 6.81 -18.16 2.15
N SER A 463 6.47 -19.20 2.89
CA SER A 463 7.24 -20.45 2.92
C SER A 463 7.21 -21.24 1.60
N GLU A 464 6.17 -21.06 0.78
CA GLU A 464 5.90 -21.88 -0.40
C GLU A 464 6.10 -21.11 -1.72
N ARG A 465 5.82 -19.81 -1.72
CA ARG A 465 5.67 -19.01 -2.93
C ARG A 465 6.32 -17.65 -2.81
N LEU A 466 6.64 -17.14 -4.00
CA LEU A 466 7.08 -15.79 -4.25
C LEU A 466 6.01 -15.06 -5.05
N TYR A 467 5.59 -13.89 -4.59
CA TYR A 467 4.53 -13.08 -5.19
C TYR A 467 5.09 -11.77 -5.73
N VAL A 468 4.75 -11.44 -6.97
CA VAL A 468 5.28 -10.27 -7.65
C VAL A 468 4.22 -9.61 -8.52
N VAL A 469 4.28 -8.28 -8.62
CA VAL A 469 3.48 -7.53 -9.59
C VAL A 469 4.16 -7.63 -10.94
N MET A 470 3.38 -7.99 -11.95
CA MET A 470 3.82 -8.04 -13.34
C MET A 470 2.99 -7.08 -14.16
N ARG A 471 3.64 -6.45 -15.13
CA ARG A 471 2.99 -5.64 -16.15
C ARG A 471 3.03 -6.37 -17.47
N ARG A 472 1.91 -6.30 -18.19
CA ARG A 472 1.86 -6.62 -19.62
C ARG A 472 1.72 -5.34 -20.42
N SER A 473 2.69 -5.08 -21.29
CA SER A 473 2.70 -3.93 -22.20
C SER A 473 2.06 -4.33 -23.54
N ASP A 474 0.74 -4.21 -23.62
CA ASP A 474 -0.03 -4.28 -24.87
C ASP A 474 -0.46 -2.84 -25.28
N VAL A 475 -1.41 -2.69 -26.21
CA VAL A 475 -2.01 -1.38 -26.59
C VAL A 475 -2.54 -0.61 -25.37
N VAL A 476 -3.07 -1.34 -24.38
CA VAL A 476 -3.42 -0.80 -23.06
C VAL A 476 -2.66 -1.60 -22.03
N SER A 477 -1.99 -0.90 -21.12
CA SER A 477 -1.19 -1.54 -20.08
C SER A 477 -2.06 -2.32 -19.10
N GLN A 478 -1.63 -3.53 -18.74
CA GLN A 478 -2.33 -4.40 -17.79
C GLN A 478 -1.44 -4.70 -16.60
N LEU A 479 -2.02 -4.63 -15.40
CA LEU A 479 -1.37 -5.06 -14.17
C LEU A 479 -1.89 -6.42 -13.72
N HIS A 480 -0.97 -7.27 -13.32
CA HIS A 480 -1.20 -8.62 -12.85
C HIS A 480 -0.42 -8.85 -11.56
N VAL A 481 -0.90 -9.77 -10.74
CA VAL A 481 -0.12 -10.39 -9.66
C VAL A 481 0.18 -11.81 -10.08
N ALA A 482 1.39 -12.28 -9.85
CA ALA A 482 1.82 -13.64 -10.15
C ALA A 482 2.45 -14.29 -8.93
N ALA A 483 2.27 -15.61 -8.82
CA ALA A 483 3.03 -16.43 -7.88
C ALA A 483 3.96 -17.39 -8.61
N TYR A 484 5.16 -17.51 -8.07
CA TYR A 484 6.18 -18.46 -8.45
C TYR A 484 6.43 -19.42 -7.30
N GLU A 485 6.57 -20.70 -7.60
CA GLU A 485 6.93 -21.72 -6.62
C GLU A 485 8.34 -21.44 -6.10
N LEU A 486 8.49 -21.34 -4.77
CA LEU A 486 9.76 -20.94 -4.18
C LEU A 486 10.83 -22.05 -4.23
N ALA A 487 10.42 -23.31 -4.47
CA ALA A 487 11.33 -24.43 -4.63
C ALA A 487 11.96 -24.51 -6.03
N THR A 488 11.25 -24.06 -7.07
CA THR A 488 11.65 -24.29 -8.47
C THR A 488 11.73 -23.02 -9.31
N GLY A 489 11.19 -21.90 -8.83
CA GLY A 489 11.06 -20.66 -9.60
C GLY A 489 10.02 -20.72 -10.72
N ARG A 490 9.15 -21.75 -10.75
CA ARG A 490 8.13 -21.90 -11.81
C ARG A 490 6.88 -21.06 -11.51
N LEU A 491 6.32 -20.42 -12.53
CA LEU A 491 5.03 -19.75 -12.43
C LEU A 491 3.94 -20.76 -12.04
N GLN A 492 3.20 -20.48 -10.97
CA GLN A 492 2.05 -21.27 -10.54
C GLN A 492 0.73 -20.66 -10.99
N TRP A 493 0.57 -19.34 -10.83
CA TRP A 493 -0.63 -18.63 -11.25
C TRP A 493 -0.33 -17.17 -11.59
N ARG A 494 -1.25 -16.55 -12.33
CA ARG A 494 -1.25 -15.13 -12.68
C ARG A 494 -2.66 -14.59 -12.74
N THR A 495 -2.92 -13.52 -12.00
CA THR A 495 -4.24 -12.92 -11.86
C THR A 495 -4.21 -11.47 -12.34
N GLN A 496 -5.03 -11.14 -13.33
CA GLN A 496 -5.20 -9.77 -13.82
C GLN A 496 -5.96 -8.93 -12.80
N ILE A 497 -5.43 -7.75 -12.49
CA ILE A 497 -6.02 -6.80 -11.55
C ILE A 497 -6.83 -5.73 -12.29
N CYS A 498 -6.15 -5.02 -13.19
CA CYS A 498 -6.75 -3.94 -13.95
C CYS A 498 -6.03 -3.71 -15.28
N SER A 499 -6.67 -2.96 -16.17
CA SER A 499 -6.03 -2.38 -17.35
C SER A 499 -6.48 -0.95 -17.56
N ALA A 500 -5.53 -0.05 -17.77
CA ALA A 500 -5.76 1.37 -17.99
C ALA A 500 -4.55 2.01 -18.70
N GLN A 501 -4.71 3.25 -19.17
CA GLN A 501 -3.59 4.05 -19.64
C GLN A 501 -2.70 4.47 -18.46
N THR A 502 -1.38 4.44 -18.64
CA THR A 502 -0.37 4.84 -17.64
C THR A 502 -0.09 6.35 -17.72
N LEU A 503 0.76 6.88 -16.82
CA LEU A 503 1.07 8.31 -16.76
C LEU A 503 1.81 8.78 -18.02
N GLY A 504 2.73 7.97 -18.52
CA GLY A 504 3.48 8.23 -19.75
C GLY A 504 2.67 8.00 -21.03
N GLN A 505 1.41 7.54 -20.93
CA GLN A 505 0.48 7.36 -22.04
C GLN A 505 1.00 6.48 -23.20
N GLY A 506 2.07 5.71 -22.99
CA GLY A 506 2.77 4.95 -24.03
C GLY A 506 3.69 5.80 -24.93
N GLU A 507 3.79 7.11 -24.67
CA GLU A 507 4.65 8.06 -25.40
C GLU A 507 6.07 8.12 -24.83
N VAL A 508 6.23 7.83 -23.53
CA VAL A 508 7.51 7.89 -22.79
C VAL A 508 7.69 6.59 -22.00
N GLU A 509 8.92 6.13 -21.82
CA GLU A 509 9.21 4.98 -20.95
C GLU A 509 8.87 5.33 -19.48
N GLU A 510 8.46 4.33 -18.69
CA GLU A 510 8.15 4.56 -17.26
C GLU A 510 8.90 3.56 -16.37
N ILE A 511 9.33 4.05 -15.22
CA ILE A 511 9.89 3.29 -14.10
C ILE A 511 8.94 3.46 -12.92
N SER A 512 7.91 2.62 -12.85
CA SER A 512 6.82 2.74 -11.86
C SER A 512 7.10 2.07 -10.51
N HIS A 513 7.92 1.02 -10.48
CA HIS A 513 8.35 0.28 -9.28
C HIS A 513 7.23 -0.09 -8.27
N ILE A 514 6.17 -0.73 -8.75
CA ILE A 514 5.02 -1.10 -7.89
C ILE A 514 5.33 -2.34 -7.03
N LEU A 515 5.07 -2.24 -5.72
CA LEU A 515 5.33 -3.31 -4.74
C LEU A 515 4.04 -3.86 -4.11
N LEU A 516 4.08 -5.14 -3.72
CA LEU A 516 3.03 -5.79 -2.94
C LEU A 516 3.21 -5.56 -1.43
N THR A 517 2.10 -5.73 -0.71
CA THR A 517 2.11 -5.88 0.75
C THR A 517 1.53 -7.24 1.09
N LEU A 518 2.31 -8.12 1.71
CA LEU A 518 1.83 -9.41 2.23
C LEU A 518 1.60 -9.30 3.73
N TYR A 519 0.37 -9.58 4.18
CA TYR A 519 0.03 -9.56 5.61
C TYR A 519 -1.07 -10.57 5.91
N GLU A 520 -0.84 -11.43 6.91
CA GLU A 520 -1.78 -12.47 7.36
C GLU A 520 -2.43 -13.27 6.20
N GLY A 521 -1.62 -13.72 5.24
CA GLY A 521 -2.07 -14.52 4.09
C GLY A 521 -2.78 -13.73 2.98
N ARG A 522 -2.84 -12.39 3.06
CA ARG A 522 -3.40 -11.51 2.02
C ARG A 522 -2.34 -10.68 1.32
N LEU A 523 -2.53 -10.51 0.01
CA LEU A 523 -1.74 -9.63 -0.85
C LEU A 523 -2.53 -8.36 -1.15
N TYR A 524 -1.98 -7.20 -0.79
CA TYR A 524 -2.56 -5.89 -1.07
C TYR A 524 -1.73 -5.15 -2.11
N LEU A 525 -2.42 -4.55 -3.08
CA LEU A 525 -1.81 -3.83 -4.20
C LEU A 525 -2.42 -2.44 -4.36
N ASN A 526 -1.58 -1.42 -4.29
CA ASN A 526 -1.86 -0.10 -4.84
C ASN A 526 -1.38 -0.09 -6.30
N SER A 527 -2.31 -0.03 -7.26
CA SER A 527 -1.95 -0.18 -8.67
C SER A 527 -1.31 1.05 -9.31
N GLY A 528 -1.51 2.25 -8.75
CA GLY A 528 -1.18 3.50 -9.45
C GLY A 528 -1.90 3.64 -10.82
N MET A 529 -2.97 2.87 -11.04
CA MET A 529 -3.73 2.78 -12.29
C MET A 529 -5.24 2.73 -12.04
N GLY A 530 -5.69 3.48 -11.03
CA GLY A 530 -7.10 3.64 -10.70
C GLY A 530 -7.73 2.52 -9.89
N THR A 531 -6.94 1.59 -9.33
CA THR A 531 -7.44 0.54 -8.41
C THR A 531 -6.56 0.30 -7.19
N VAL A 532 -7.19 -0.12 -6.10
CA VAL A 532 -6.55 -0.84 -5.00
C VAL A 532 -7.18 -2.23 -4.94
N ALA A 533 -6.39 -3.26 -4.73
CA ALA A 533 -6.88 -4.64 -4.74
C ALA A 533 -6.34 -5.45 -3.56
N CYS A 534 -7.13 -6.46 -3.16
CA CYS A 534 -6.73 -7.50 -2.24
C CYS A 534 -6.95 -8.87 -2.87
N LEU A 535 -6.01 -9.78 -2.66
CA LEU A 535 -6.04 -11.15 -3.15
C LEU A 535 -5.57 -12.11 -2.06
N ASP A 536 -6.04 -13.35 -2.11
CA ASP A 536 -5.47 -14.43 -1.33
C ASP A 536 -4.19 -14.97 -2.00
N CYS A 537 -3.36 -15.66 -1.22
CA CYS A 537 -2.09 -16.26 -1.67
C CYS A 537 -2.24 -17.36 -2.73
N ASP A 538 -3.47 -17.82 -3.00
CA ASP A 538 -3.78 -18.74 -4.10
C ASP A 538 -4.18 -18.03 -5.41
N GLY A 539 -4.15 -16.69 -5.42
CA GLY A 539 -4.39 -15.87 -6.60
C GLY A 539 -5.85 -15.45 -6.79
N LYS A 540 -6.76 -15.85 -5.91
CA LYS A 540 -8.16 -15.40 -5.95
C LYS A 540 -8.26 -13.94 -5.53
N LEU A 541 -9.02 -13.16 -6.30
CA LEU A 541 -9.34 -11.78 -5.94
C LEU A 541 -10.34 -11.77 -4.79
N HIS A 542 -10.03 -11.01 -3.74
CA HIS A 542 -10.93 -10.83 -2.61
C HIS A 542 -11.81 -9.59 -2.80
N TRP A 543 -11.19 -8.48 -3.21
CA TRP A 543 -11.90 -7.27 -3.65
C TRP A 543 -11.01 -6.40 -4.55
N VAL A 544 -11.64 -5.55 -5.36
CA VAL A 544 -10.98 -4.49 -6.14
C VAL A 544 -11.78 -3.20 -6.02
N THR A 545 -11.16 -2.15 -5.52
CA THR A 545 -11.79 -0.84 -5.34
C THR A 545 -11.21 0.15 -6.33
N LYS A 546 -12.07 0.73 -7.18
CA LYS A 546 -11.65 1.80 -8.10
C LYS A 546 -11.62 3.14 -7.38
N TYR A 547 -10.80 4.05 -7.88
CA TYR A 547 -10.79 5.45 -7.43
C TYR A 547 -10.72 6.42 -8.62
N PRO A 548 -11.18 7.68 -8.44
CA PRO A 548 -11.05 8.73 -9.43
C PRO A 548 -9.57 9.03 -9.72
N ARG A 549 -9.21 8.97 -11.00
CA ARG A 549 -7.87 9.28 -11.50
C ARG A 549 -7.72 10.77 -11.81
N LEU A 550 -6.48 11.20 -11.96
CA LEU A 550 -6.11 12.56 -12.33
C LEU A 550 -6.78 12.98 -13.64
N GLY A 551 -7.42 14.14 -13.63
CA GLY A 551 -7.91 14.80 -14.84
C GLY A 551 -6.76 15.40 -15.67
N THR A 552 -7.08 16.29 -16.61
CA THR A 552 -6.05 16.91 -17.46
C THR A 552 -5.08 17.80 -16.66
N LEU A 553 -3.81 17.39 -16.56
CA LEU A 553 -2.71 18.24 -16.12
C LEU A 553 -2.44 19.30 -17.20
N THR A 554 -2.64 20.57 -16.84
CA THR A 554 -2.37 21.71 -17.73
C THR A 554 -1.37 22.66 -17.08
N ALA A 555 -0.57 23.37 -17.87
CA ALA A 555 0.34 24.41 -17.37
C ALA A 555 -0.39 25.58 -16.66
N SER A 556 -1.69 25.75 -16.91
CA SER A 556 -2.54 26.74 -16.22
C SER A 556 -2.92 26.34 -14.78
N SER A 557 -2.66 25.10 -14.38
CA SER A 557 -2.79 24.66 -12.99
C SER A 557 -1.69 25.33 -12.17
N HIS A 558 -2.01 26.38 -11.42
CA HIS A 558 -1.04 27.06 -10.55
C HIS A 558 -0.61 26.19 -9.35
N ALA A 559 -1.28 25.05 -9.15
CA ALA A 559 -1.04 24.11 -8.06
C ALA A 559 -0.19 22.92 -8.54
N PRO A 560 0.97 22.65 -7.91
CA PRO A 560 1.83 21.53 -8.28
C PRO A 560 1.21 20.16 -7.94
N ALA A 561 1.25 19.24 -8.91
CA ALA A 561 0.75 17.87 -8.77
C ALA A 561 1.74 16.95 -8.02
N TRP A 562 2.04 17.23 -6.74
CA TRP A 562 3.08 16.52 -5.96
C TRP A 562 2.90 14.99 -5.87
N HIS A 563 1.66 14.52 -5.93
CA HIS A 563 1.29 13.11 -5.81
C HIS A 563 1.92 12.22 -6.90
N VAL A 564 2.28 12.77 -8.07
CA VAL A 564 2.93 12.01 -9.15
C VAL A 564 4.29 11.43 -8.73
N TYR A 565 4.90 11.97 -7.66
CA TYR A 565 6.16 11.48 -7.08
C TYR A 565 6.00 10.37 -6.05
N ARG A 566 4.80 9.79 -5.90
CA ARG A 566 4.54 8.58 -5.10
C ARG A 566 4.99 7.33 -5.86
N ASP A 567 6.28 7.20 -6.14
CA ASP A 567 6.84 6.06 -6.88
C ASP A 567 7.01 4.78 -6.05
N LEU A 568 7.30 4.90 -4.74
CA LEU A 568 7.33 3.79 -3.78
C LEU A 568 6.21 3.91 -2.73
N ALA A 569 4.97 3.67 -3.18
CA ALA A 569 3.78 3.78 -2.35
C ALA A 569 2.94 2.49 -2.31
N PRO A 570 3.51 1.32 -1.93
CA PRO A 570 2.70 0.14 -1.67
C PRO A 570 1.73 0.38 -0.50
N CYS A 571 0.67 -0.43 -0.43
CA CYS A 571 -0.30 -0.34 0.66
C CYS A 571 0.37 -0.37 2.03
N LEU A 572 -0.18 0.44 2.94
CA LEU A 572 0.08 0.34 4.37
C LEU A 572 -1.10 -0.36 5.02
N VAL A 573 -0.87 -1.49 5.68
CA VAL A 573 -1.92 -2.27 6.33
C VAL A 573 -1.70 -2.23 7.83
N SER A 574 -2.69 -1.74 8.56
CA SER A 574 -2.63 -1.62 10.02
C SER A 574 -4.05 -1.60 10.59
N ARG A 575 -4.28 -2.38 11.66
CA ARG A 575 -5.51 -2.32 12.47
C ARG A 575 -6.80 -2.37 11.63
N GLY A 576 -6.86 -3.32 10.69
CA GLY A 576 -8.05 -3.64 9.89
C GLY A 576 -8.27 -2.67 8.73
N ARG A 577 -7.31 -1.79 8.46
CA ARG A 577 -7.40 -0.75 7.43
C ARG A 577 -6.25 -0.90 6.44
N VAL A 578 -6.55 -0.59 5.18
CA VAL A 578 -5.58 -0.47 4.10
C VAL A 578 -5.52 0.99 3.70
N PHE A 579 -4.35 1.60 3.86
CA PHE A 579 -4.08 2.95 3.38
C PHE A 579 -3.33 2.88 2.05
N ALA A 580 -3.80 3.64 1.07
CA ALA A 580 -3.18 3.73 -0.25
C ALA A 580 -2.92 5.20 -0.62
N ALA A 581 -1.77 5.42 -1.25
CA ALA A 581 -1.34 6.71 -1.78
C ALA A 581 -0.97 6.53 -3.27
N PRO A 582 -1.94 6.40 -4.18
CA PRO A 582 -1.62 6.21 -5.58
C PRO A 582 -0.99 7.46 -6.20
N SER A 583 -0.14 7.28 -7.21
CA SER A 583 0.54 8.36 -7.94
C SER A 583 -0.33 9.02 -9.00
N ASP A 584 -1.43 8.37 -9.40
CA ASP A 584 -2.35 8.82 -10.44
C ASP A 584 -3.62 9.49 -9.87
N THR A 585 -3.62 9.85 -8.59
CA THR A 585 -4.66 10.66 -7.94
C THR A 585 -4.07 11.46 -6.78
N GLU A 586 -4.62 12.64 -6.50
CA GLU A 586 -4.21 13.46 -5.34
C GLU A 586 -4.64 12.82 -4.02
N GLN A 587 -5.66 11.97 -4.06
CA GLN A 587 -6.30 11.37 -2.91
C GLN A 587 -5.39 10.38 -2.19
N LEU A 588 -5.51 10.35 -0.87
CA LEU A 588 -5.19 9.20 -0.04
C LEU A 588 -6.50 8.49 0.30
N LEU A 589 -6.45 7.17 0.32
CA LEU A 589 -7.59 6.31 0.55
C LEU A 589 -7.36 5.51 1.83
N ALA A 590 -8.39 5.37 2.66
CA ALA A 590 -8.46 4.30 3.65
C ALA A 590 -9.61 3.37 3.30
N LEU A 591 -9.28 2.09 3.18
CA LEU A 591 -10.21 1.02 2.85
C LEU A 591 -10.31 0.07 4.05
N ASP A 592 -11.47 -0.54 4.24
CA ASP A 592 -11.59 -1.69 5.14
C ASP A 592 -10.83 -2.88 4.53
N ALA A 593 -9.94 -3.50 5.30
CA ALA A 593 -9.12 -4.60 4.82
C ALA A 593 -9.92 -5.85 4.47
N ALA A 594 -11.11 -6.01 5.09
CA ALA A 594 -11.95 -7.19 4.90
C ALA A 594 -12.64 -7.16 3.53
N ASP A 595 -13.28 -6.05 3.16
CA ASP A 595 -14.19 -5.99 2.00
C ASP A 595 -13.84 -4.91 0.98
N GLY A 596 -12.80 -4.11 1.22
CA GLY A 596 -12.31 -3.09 0.29
C GLY A 596 -13.17 -1.83 0.25
N ARG A 597 -14.22 -1.71 1.08
CA ARG A 597 -15.06 -0.51 1.08
C ARG A 597 -14.24 0.70 1.50
N LEU A 598 -14.53 1.84 0.87
CA LEU A 598 -13.93 3.11 1.26
C LEU A 598 -14.44 3.54 2.64
N LEU A 599 -13.52 3.73 3.59
CA LEU A 599 -13.80 4.31 4.91
C LEU A 599 -13.72 5.84 4.83
N TRP A 600 -12.68 6.35 4.19
CA TRP A 600 -12.53 7.77 3.90
C TRP A 600 -11.56 8.00 2.75
N THR A 601 -11.65 9.19 2.15
CA THR A 601 -10.68 9.71 1.18
C THR A 601 -10.33 11.16 1.52
N THR A 602 -9.07 11.54 1.38
CA THR A 602 -8.65 12.92 1.65
C THR A 602 -9.17 13.89 0.62
N ARG A 603 -9.57 15.08 1.06
CA ARG A 603 -9.98 16.19 0.19
C ARG A 603 -9.13 17.42 0.52
N PHE A 604 -7.89 17.43 0.02
CA PHE A 604 -7.05 18.62 0.10
C PHE A 604 -7.26 19.50 -1.13
N PRO A 605 -7.15 20.83 -1.00
CA PRO A 605 -7.01 21.69 -2.17
C PRO A 605 -5.77 21.30 -2.97
N GLN A 606 -5.86 21.44 -4.29
CA GLN A 606 -4.78 21.09 -5.20
C GLN A 606 -3.46 21.77 -4.79
N GLY A 607 -2.36 21.01 -4.83
CA GLY A 607 -1.00 21.52 -4.55
C GLY A 607 -0.68 21.87 -3.10
N VAL A 608 -1.65 21.71 -2.17
CA VAL A 608 -1.42 21.91 -0.73
C VAL A 608 -0.74 20.70 -0.10
N PHE A 609 -1.22 19.51 -0.46
CA PHE A 609 -0.74 18.25 0.09
C PHE A 609 0.41 17.68 -0.75
N ASP A 610 1.55 17.49 -0.11
CA ASP A 610 2.79 17.04 -0.75
C ASP A 610 3.28 15.70 -0.17
N GLY A 611 2.42 14.96 0.53
CA GLY A 611 2.78 13.67 1.11
C GLY A 611 3.03 12.61 0.03
N VAL A 612 4.22 12.00 0.07
CA VAL A 612 4.65 10.94 -0.85
C VAL A 612 5.02 9.63 -0.14
N HIS A 613 5.34 9.67 1.15
CA HIS A 613 5.69 8.49 1.93
C HIS A 613 4.64 8.22 3.03
N LEU A 614 3.98 7.07 2.96
CA LEU A 614 3.25 6.50 4.10
C LEU A 614 4.28 5.85 5.04
N ILE A 615 4.45 6.36 6.26
CA ILE A 615 5.52 5.93 7.18
C ILE A 615 5.04 5.16 8.42
N GLY A 616 3.72 5.04 8.59
CA GLY A 616 3.14 4.35 9.73
C GLY A 616 1.76 4.88 10.09
N ALA A 617 1.02 4.09 10.87
CA ALA A 617 -0.23 4.51 11.49
C ALA A 617 -0.19 4.18 13.00
N THR A 618 -0.53 5.16 13.83
CA THR A 618 -0.80 4.96 15.26
C THR A 618 -2.27 4.60 15.47
N ASP A 619 -2.71 4.47 16.73
CA ASP A 619 -4.13 4.35 17.08
C ASP A 619 -4.94 5.64 16.83
N ARG A 620 -4.27 6.74 16.50
CA ARG A 620 -4.88 8.06 16.27
C ARG A 620 -4.61 8.63 14.89
N HIS A 621 -3.41 8.47 14.37
CA HIS A 621 -2.95 9.21 13.21
C HIS A 621 -2.31 8.29 12.16
N LEU A 622 -2.71 8.48 10.90
CA LEU A 622 -1.88 8.09 9.77
C LEU A 622 -0.82 9.17 9.56
N ILE A 623 0.45 8.76 9.53
CA ILE A 623 1.57 9.68 9.34
C ILE A 623 2.06 9.61 7.90
N VAL A 624 2.08 10.78 7.25
CA VAL A 624 2.53 10.93 5.87
C VAL A 624 3.64 11.97 5.80
N THR A 625 4.70 11.69 5.04
CA THR A 625 5.83 12.62 4.88
C THR A 625 6.10 12.95 3.42
N GLY A 626 6.56 14.18 3.20
CA GLY A 626 6.97 14.74 1.92
C GLY A 626 7.94 15.88 2.18
N ARG A 627 7.71 17.07 1.61
CA ARG A 627 8.45 18.28 2.02
C ARG A 627 8.04 18.69 3.44
N ARG A 628 6.90 18.18 3.93
CA ARG A 628 6.39 18.37 5.29
C ARG A 628 5.95 17.05 5.93
N VAL A 629 5.68 17.07 7.24
CA VAL A 629 5.03 15.96 7.97
C VAL A 629 3.55 16.27 8.17
N TRP A 630 2.71 15.28 7.90
CA TRP A 630 1.25 15.37 7.97
C TRP A 630 0.70 14.33 8.93
N TRP A 631 -0.19 14.77 9.82
CA TRP A 631 -0.97 13.94 10.73
C TRP A 631 -2.41 13.93 10.27
N LEU A 632 -2.87 12.78 9.78
CA LEU A 632 -4.26 12.61 9.39
C LEU A 632 -4.94 11.75 10.45
N ASP A 633 -6.09 12.15 10.97
CA ASP A 633 -6.86 11.29 11.86
C ASP A 633 -7.16 9.97 11.13
N VAL A 634 -6.80 8.86 11.76
CA VAL A 634 -6.78 7.53 11.15
C VAL A 634 -8.17 7.04 10.72
N ASN A 635 -9.23 7.60 11.31
CA ASN A 635 -10.62 7.21 11.08
C ASN A 635 -11.35 8.13 10.10
N THR A 636 -10.85 9.34 9.86
CA THR A 636 -11.56 10.34 9.05
C THR A 636 -10.74 10.89 7.88
N GLY A 637 -9.41 10.69 7.89
CA GLY A 637 -8.50 11.25 6.90
C GLY A 637 -8.36 12.76 6.96
N ARG A 638 -8.98 13.42 7.94
CA ARG A 638 -8.88 14.87 8.12
C ARG A 638 -7.56 15.22 8.78
N LEU A 639 -7.03 16.40 8.48
CA LEU A 639 -5.89 16.93 9.20
C LEU A 639 -6.21 16.97 10.70
N ALA A 640 -5.34 16.40 11.50
CA ALA A 640 -5.50 16.28 12.93
C ALA A 640 -5.57 17.66 13.60
N ALA A 641 -6.73 18.02 14.18
CA ALA A 641 -6.95 19.33 14.78
C ALA A 641 -6.20 19.51 16.11
N ASP A 642 -5.88 18.39 16.79
CA ASP A 642 -5.11 18.35 18.03
C ASP A 642 -3.61 18.60 17.82
N VAL A 643 -3.11 18.40 16.59
CA VAL A 643 -1.77 18.80 16.14
C VAL A 643 -1.85 20.26 15.66
N THR A 644 -1.84 21.19 16.62
CA THR A 644 -2.10 22.62 16.35
C THR A 644 -0.93 23.31 15.63
N SER A 645 -1.26 23.98 14.50
CA SER A 645 -0.45 24.86 13.64
C SER A 645 0.46 24.23 12.56
N ASN A 646 -0.12 23.97 11.38
CA ASN A 646 0.53 23.63 10.11
C ASN A 646 1.24 22.24 10.03
N PRO A 647 1.30 21.64 8.83
CA PRO A 647 2.21 20.52 8.58
C PRO A 647 3.66 20.93 8.88
N TYR A 648 4.40 20.07 9.58
CA TYR A 648 5.74 20.38 10.08
C TYR A 648 6.74 20.50 8.92
N PRO A 649 7.60 21.54 8.86
CA PRO A 649 7.93 22.48 9.92
C PRO A 649 6.97 23.67 9.99
N ALA A 650 6.81 24.23 11.20
CA ALA A 650 6.06 25.46 11.42
C ALA A 650 6.63 26.62 10.58
N VAL A 651 5.79 27.63 10.30
CA VAL A 651 6.05 28.78 9.40
C VAL A 651 7.39 29.49 9.66
N SER A 652 7.93 29.42 10.87
CA SER A 652 9.22 30.03 11.26
C SER A 652 10.46 29.39 10.61
N ARG A 653 10.36 28.18 10.01
CA ARG A 653 11.43 27.50 9.27
C ARG A 653 11.05 27.28 7.80
N SER A 654 10.52 28.31 7.14
CA SER A 654 9.91 28.26 5.79
C SER A 654 10.78 27.66 4.66
N HIS A 655 12.10 27.58 4.84
CA HIS A 655 13.04 27.01 3.86
C HIS A 655 13.40 25.55 4.10
N THR A 656 13.11 25.00 5.28
CA THR A 656 13.38 23.60 5.60
C THR A 656 12.34 22.71 4.93
N VAL A 657 12.81 21.72 4.16
CA VAL A 657 11.96 20.77 3.44
C VAL A 657 12.41 19.35 3.74
N GLY A 658 11.50 18.39 3.79
CA GLY A 658 11.86 16.99 3.96
C GLY A 658 12.87 16.51 2.92
N CYS A 659 13.71 15.54 3.28
CA CYS A 659 14.71 14.94 2.41
C CYS A 659 14.88 13.46 2.76
N GLY A 660 14.20 12.60 2.02
CA GLY A 660 14.12 11.16 2.23
C GLY A 660 12.89 10.71 3.01
N ARG A 661 12.74 9.39 3.07
CA ARG A 661 11.72 8.70 3.86
C ARG A 661 12.03 8.83 5.35
N ALA A 662 11.04 9.26 6.13
CA ALA A 662 11.10 9.25 7.59
C ALA A 662 10.86 7.85 8.19
N ALA A 663 11.20 7.70 9.46
CA ALA A 663 10.92 6.50 10.24
C ALA A 663 9.96 6.84 11.40
N LEU A 664 8.85 6.11 11.51
CA LEU A 664 8.03 6.09 12.72
C LEU A 664 8.61 5.01 13.65
N VAL A 665 9.13 5.41 14.80
CA VAL A 665 9.87 4.59 15.77
C VAL A 665 9.19 4.74 17.12
N GLY A 666 8.41 3.73 17.52
CA GLY A 666 7.54 3.85 18.70
C GLY A 666 6.60 5.05 18.56
N ASP A 667 6.59 5.93 19.56
CA ASP A 667 5.76 7.15 19.58
C ASP A 667 6.41 8.35 18.88
N TYR A 668 7.53 8.17 18.16
CA TYR A 668 8.31 9.26 17.59
C TYR A 668 8.49 9.14 16.08
N ILE A 669 8.34 10.26 15.39
CA ILE A 669 8.68 10.43 13.99
C ILE A 669 10.08 11.00 13.92
N TRP A 670 10.98 10.24 13.32
CA TRP A 670 12.31 10.66 12.92
C TRP A 670 12.20 11.17 11.49
N TRP A 671 12.29 12.49 11.30
CA TRP A 671 12.07 13.12 10.00
C TRP A 671 13.35 13.79 9.49
N PRO A 672 13.93 13.28 8.40
CA PRO A 672 15.09 13.89 7.76
C PRO A 672 14.63 15.06 6.91
N ALA A 673 15.34 16.18 7.02
CA ALA A 673 15.03 17.39 6.29
C ALA A 673 16.31 18.08 5.82
N MET A 674 16.16 18.96 4.86
CA MET A 674 17.22 19.77 4.30
C MET A 674 16.85 21.25 4.34
N ASP A 675 17.81 22.01 4.84
CA ASP A 675 18.09 23.40 4.54
C ASP A 675 19.60 23.47 4.21
N GLU A 676 20.31 24.53 4.59
CA GLU A 676 21.77 24.59 4.46
C GLU A 676 22.52 23.57 5.35
N GLU A 677 21.91 23.10 6.45
CA GLU A 677 22.57 22.31 7.50
C GLU A 677 22.20 20.82 7.54
N HIS A 678 21.29 20.32 6.69
CA HIS A 678 20.74 18.94 6.76
C HIS A 678 20.31 18.55 8.19
N LEU A 679 19.01 18.60 8.48
CA LEU A 679 18.50 18.44 9.84
C LEU A 679 17.79 17.10 10.03
N LEU A 680 17.87 16.57 11.25
CA LEU A 680 17.08 15.45 11.71
C LEU A 680 16.18 15.91 12.85
N PHE A 681 14.87 15.78 12.63
CA PHE A 681 13.84 16.14 13.59
C PHE A 681 13.31 14.89 14.31
N ILE A 682 13.05 15.04 15.61
CA ILE A 682 12.38 14.02 16.42
C ILE A 682 11.09 14.65 16.96
N ILE A 683 9.97 14.10 16.51
CA ILE A 683 8.64 14.67 16.73
C ILE A 683 7.76 13.60 17.35
N LYS A 684 6.99 13.92 18.38
CA LYS A 684 5.99 12.99 18.92
C LYS A 684 4.89 12.75 17.87
N ALA A 685 4.63 11.48 17.58
CA ALA A 685 3.61 11.06 16.63
C ALA A 685 2.20 11.43 17.10
N ARG A 686 1.97 11.50 18.41
CA ARG A 686 0.66 11.77 19.02
C ARG A 686 0.18 13.21 18.86
N ASP A 687 1.05 14.19 19.01
CA ASP A 687 0.65 15.60 19.14
C ASP A 687 1.50 16.56 18.29
N GLY A 688 2.49 16.03 17.55
CA GLY A 688 3.40 16.83 16.74
C GLY A 688 4.41 17.63 17.54
N GLN A 689 4.54 17.41 18.86
CA GLN A 689 5.50 18.12 19.69
C GLN A 689 6.93 17.72 19.32
N GLN A 690 7.77 18.69 18.95
CA GLN A 690 9.20 18.47 18.78
C GLN A 690 9.85 18.21 20.15
N VAL A 691 10.57 17.09 20.28
CA VAL A 691 11.11 16.60 21.57
C VAL A 691 12.38 17.36 21.99
N ALA A 692 13.22 17.71 21.03
CA ALA A 692 14.52 18.37 21.25
C ALA A 692 14.88 19.24 20.05
N ALA A 693 15.90 20.10 20.18
CA ALA A 693 16.41 20.90 19.06
C ALA A 693 16.82 19.99 17.87
N PRO A 694 16.66 20.44 16.61
CA PRO A 694 16.96 19.60 15.46
C PRO A 694 18.44 19.24 15.43
N ILE A 695 18.74 17.99 15.09
CA ILE A 695 20.09 17.47 15.06
C ILE A 695 20.70 17.86 13.71
N SER A 696 21.80 18.61 13.72
CA SER A 696 22.55 18.97 12.50
C SER A 696 23.38 17.78 12.01
N LEU A 697 23.00 17.22 10.85
CA LEU A 697 23.72 16.15 10.18
C LEU A 697 24.96 16.70 9.46
N SER A 698 24.93 17.94 8.96
CA SER A 698 26.12 18.57 8.37
C SER A 698 27.27 18.70 9.38
N LYS A 699 26.99 19.00 10.65
CA LYS A 699 28.02 18.99 11.72
C LYS A 699 28.65 17.62 11.95
N ARG A 700 27.95 16.55 11.56
CA ARG A 700 28.41 15.14 11.58
C ARG A 700 28.95 14.69 10.22
N LYS A 701 29.04 15.61 9.25
CA LYS A 701 29.43 15.37 7.86
C LYS A 701 28.54 14.32 7.18
N VAL A 702 27.26 14.25 7.52
CA VAL A 702 26.28 13.30 6.95
C VAL A 702 25.20 14.07 6.22
N LYS A 703 24.75 13.54 5.07
CA LYS A 703 23.63 14.09 4.32
C LYS A 703 22.31 13.48 4.79
N ALA A 704 21.24 14.24 4.69
CA ALA A 704 19.89 13.71 4.87
C ALA A 704 19.57 12.65 3.79
N GLY A 705 18.71 11.70 4.13
CA GLY A 705 18.36 10.56 3.27
C GLY A 705 17.27 9.70 3.88
N ASN A 706 17.02 8.54 3.28
CA ASN A 706 16.03 7.59 3.78
C ASN A 706 16.47 7.05 5.15
N LEU A 707 15.58 7.13 6.14
CA LEU A 707 15.84 6.66 7.49
C LEU A 707 15.33 5.24 7.70
N MET A 708 16.06 4.51 8.51
CA MET A 708 15.69 3.20 9.01
C MET A 708 16.27 3.04 10.42
N VAL A 709 15.51 2.46 11.33
CA VAL A 709 16.00 2.15 12.68
C VAL A 709 15.94 0.65 12.87
N ALA A 710 17.09 0.01 13.08
CA ALA A 710 17.18 -1.42 13.34
C ALA A 710 17.97 -1.65 14.62
N GLU A 711 17.42 -2.47 15.52
CA GLU A 711 17.98 -2.71 16.85
C GLU A 711 18.24 -1.36 17.57
N ASN A 712 19.49 -1.05 17.89
CA ASN A 712 19.93 0.22 18.48
C ASN A 712 20.77 1.05 17.50
N ARG A 713 20.42 1.01 16.21
CA ARG A 713 21.09 1.78 15.16
C ARG A 713 20.11 2.62 14.36
N LEU A 714 20.44 3.89 14.19
CA LEU A 714 19.85 4.72 13.14
C LEU A 714 20.70 4.58 11.88
N LEU A 715 20.08 4.18 10.79
CA LEU A 715 20.65 4.11 9.46
C LEU A 715 20.12 5.28 8.63
N ILE A 716 21.04 5.97 7.94
CA ILE A 716 20.73 7.03 6.98
C ILE A 716 21.28 6.59 5.62
N ALA A 717 20.37 6.28 4.70
CA ALA A 717 20.68 5.98 3.31
C ALA A 717 20.55 7.26 2.47
N ALA A 718 21.69 7.96 2.31
CA ALA A 718 21.80 9.12 1.42
C ALA A 718 21.98 8.67 -0.03
N ALA A 719 22.13 9.60 -0.99
CA ALA A 719 22.25 9.24 -2.41
C ALA A 719 23.54 8.44 -2.76
N ASP A 720 24.61 8.61 -1.98
CA ASP A 720 25.96 8.09 -2.26
C ASP A 720 26.61 7.37 -1.07
N GLU A 721 25.89 7.20 0.04
CA GLU A 721 26.40 6.52 1.23
C GLU A 721 25.30 5.93 2.10
N LEU A 722 25.67 4.92 2.88
CA LEU A 722 24.91 4.40 4.00
C LEU A 722 25.68 4.65 5.30
N VAL A 723 25.07 5.34 6.25
CA VAL A 723 25.69 5.72 7.52
C VAL A 723 24.91 5.16 8.70
N ALA A 724 25.61 4.66 9.72
CA ALA A 724 24.98 4.18 10.94
C ALA A 724 25.44 4.95 12.19
N PHE A 725 24.48 5.30 13.03
CA PHE A 725 24.71 5.86 14.36
C PHE A 725 24.20 4.91 15.43
N SER A 726 24.86 4.87 16.58
CA SER A 726 24.32 4.20 17.77
C SER A 726 23.22 5.06 18.39
N LEU A 727 22.14 4.41 18.77
CA LEU A 727 21.08 5.00 19.58
C LEU A 727 21.26 4.54 21.03
N GLU A 728 21.15 5.47 21.97
CA GLU A 728 21.03 5.13 23.39
C GLU A 728 19.63 4.57 23.65
N VAL A 729 19.60 3.45 24.37
CA VAL A 729 18.38 2.73 24.72
C VAL A 729 18.26 2.74 26.24
N GLU A 730 17.20 3.33 26.78
CA GLU A 730 16.84 3.06 28.18
C GLU A 730 16.29 1.63 28.22
N ARG A 731 17.01 0.73 28.89
CA ARG A 731 16.44 -0.57 29.24
C ARG A 731 15.31 -0.31 30.23
N VAL A 732 14.09 -0.60 29.82
CA VAL A 732 13.00 -0.78 30.78
C VAL A 732 13.34 -2.05 31.53
N GLU A 733 13.69 -1.93 32.81
CA GLU A 733 13.80 -3.11 33.67
C GLU A 733 12.43 -3.82 33.71
N PRO A 734 12.41 -5.16 33.62
CA PRO A 734 11.18 -5.95 33.46
C PRO A 734 10.21 -5.83 34.64
#